data_AF-A0A5C4QCS0-F1
#
_entry.id   AF-A0A5C4QCS0-F1
#
_cell.length_a   1.000
_cell.length_b   1.000
_cell.length_c   1.000
_cell.angle_alpha   90.00
_cell.angle_beta   90.00
_cell.angle_gamma   90.00
#
_symmetry.space_group_name_H-M   'P 1'
#
loop_
_entity.id
_entity.type
_entity.pdbx_description
1 polymer ?
#
loop_
_entity_poly.entity_id
_entity_poly.type
_entity_poly.pdbx_seq_one_letter_code
_entity_poly.pdbx_strand_id
1 'polypeptide(L)'
;MAVSRRRFVTSVLAGSALATASTTELLSSMSSPAQAASPPGDVVGKVTVGYQGWFSAPGDGAPIGGWWHWGRDRFQPPSPANTTIVSWPDMREYTRTYPTAYPNLGNGQPATLFSSYDQQTVDTHFRWMQENGCDTAALQRFNPMGDEGPTRDAMTQKVRSAAERYNRKFYIMYDVTDWLTVQSEIKTDWTTKMAAHTASSAYARQNGKPVVCIWGFGFSEPSRPFTPGPCLEVINWFKAQGCYVIGGVPTWWRQGIEDSRPGFLDVYHAFHAISPWMVYRARTVEELDSYYNNVNVGDMADCAARGIDYLPCVMPGDLAGGHRKHGDFYWRHIYNMVRLGSQGLYVSMFDEYNEGNQIAKTSETQATTPAGASIRALDEDGVACSSDYYLRITADGGRMLKGQLALTAVRPTPPTLGTPPPASGNLAAGRPTSASSQGSGFPSGNAVDSNVGSYWESANGAFPQWWQVDLGASHQVNKLVLRLPASWGARTQTITVLGSVDGGSFATIAGASAFTFDPATGNTVTRTLTTTTARHIRLSIAGNTGWPAGQLAQVEVYAASGTTDNPPTAPSGLTVTGRTASSVSLAWTASTDDNGVTGYQVRQGGTVVSTVTGTTATVSGLSASTSYTFTVTARDAAGNTSAASNAVTATTDAPANADLARGRSTSESSHVQSYGSGNVVDGDANSYWESANNAFPQWVQVDLGATRTVGRVVLKLPPSSAWATRTQTLAVQGSTDGSSFGTLVGSAARTFDPSMGNQVSLSFTAAQSRYVRITVTGNTGWPAGQLAALEVYAS
;
A
#
# COMPACT_ATOMS: atom_id res chain seq x y z
N MET A 1 25.79 44.05 29.85
CA MET A 1 27.03 43.70 29.12
C MET A 1 27.56 42.37 29.65
N ALA A 2 27.82 41.46 28.71
CA ALA A 2 28.79 40.36 28.68
C ALA A 2 29.08 39.47 29.93
N VAL A 3 28.73 38.18 29.77
CA VAL A 3 29.55 36.94 29.85
C VAL A 3 30.66 36.83 30.93
N SER A 4 30.61 35.79 31.78
CA SER A 4 31.45 34.56 31.65
C SER A 4 31.74 33.79 32.97
N ARG A 5 31.23 32.56 33.00
CA ARG A 5 31.85 31.26 33.38
C ARG A 5 32.74 31.06 34.63
N ARG A 6 32.42 29.94 35.29
CA ARG A 6 33.21 28.99 36.11
C ARG A 6 33.48 29.37 37.57
N ARG A 7 32.90 28.58 38.49
CA ARG A 7 33.57 27.42 39.13
C ARG A 7 32.58 26.64 40.00
N PHE A 8 32.70 25.32 39.92
CA PHE A 8 32.03 24.31 40.73
C PHE A 8 32.94 23.95 41.92
N VAL A 9 32.35 23.26 42.91
CA VAL A 9 32.92 22.39 43.98
C VAL A 9 32.88 22.93 45.41
N THR A 10 32.00 22.31 46.20
CA THR A 10 32.20 21.77 47.57
C THR A 10 31.24 20.59 47.71
N SER A 11 31.63 19.30 47.59
CA SER A 11 32.23 18.40 48.61
C SER A 11 31.30 18.13 49.83
N VAL A 12 31.03 16.93 50.36
CA VAL A 12 31.59 15.56 50.23
C VAL A 12 30.82 14.56 51.18
N LEU A 13 31.04 13.24 51.01
CA LEU A 13 30.76 12.03 51.86
C LEU A 13 29.40 11.30 51.70
N ALA A 14 29.28 9.97 51.55
CA ALA A 14 30.24 8.85 51.56
C ALA A 14 29.58 7.54 51.02
N GLY A 15 30.37 6.58 50.48
CA GLY A 15 29.98 5.16 50.48
C GLY A 15 30.37 4.27 49.28
N SER A 16 31.65 3.86 49.24
CA SER A 16 32.14 2.50 48.90
C SER A 16 32.22 1.97 47.45
N ALA A 17 33.42 1.41 47.17
CA ALA A 17 33.83 0.44 46.13
C ALA A 17 34.09 0.92 44.68
N LEU A 18 35.33 1.36 44.43
CA LEU A 18 35.93 1.53 43.09
C LEU A 18 36.56 0.22 42.62
N ALA A 19 36.03 -0.35 41.54
CA ALA A 19 36.81 -1.14 40.60
C ALA A 19 37.47 -0.17 39.60
N THR A 20 38.79 -0.29 39.43
CA THR A 20 39.59 0.52 38.51
C THR A 20 39.29 0.14 37.05
N ALA A 21 38.32 0.81 36.43
CA ALA A 21 38.22 0.85 34.97
C ALA A 21 39.31 1.77 34.43
N SER A 22 40.18 1.25 33.57
CA SER A 22 41.25 2.03 32.96
C SER A 22 40.66 3.19 32.13
N THR A 23 41.24 4.39 32.27
CA THR A 23 40.87 5.58 31.49
C THR A 23 40.98 5.37 29.98
N THR A 24 41.67 4.31 29.53
CA THR A 24 41.82 3.92 28.14
C THR A 24 40.54 3.33 27.53
N GLU A 25 39.73 2.58 28.28
CA GLU A 25 38.44 2.03 27.78
C GLU A 25 37.34 3.10 27.68
N LEU A 26 37.39 4.11 28.56
CA LEU A 26 36.47 5.26 28.52
C LEU A 26 36.75 6.19 27.32
N LEU A 27 38.00 6.21 26.83
CA LEU A 27 38.42 7.03 25.69
C LEU A 27 38.24 6.31 24.34
N SER A 28 38.27 4.97 24.29
CA SER A 28 38.01 4.20 23.07
C SER A 28 36.53 4.03 22.71
N SER A 29 35.60 4.24 23.66
CA SER A 29 34.16 4.18 23.40
C SER A 29 33.57 5.49 22.85
N MET A 30 34.35 6.58 22.83
CA MET A 30 33.88 7.89 22.35
C MET A 30 34.23 8.20 20.89
N SER A 31 34.70 7.22 20.11
CA SER A 31 35.20 7.46 18.74
C SER A 31 34.74 6.46 17.69
N SER A 32 33.65 5.72 17.92
CA SER A 32 32.88 5.15 16.81
C SER A 32 31.82 6.18 16.40
N PRO A 33 31.80 6.65 15.14
CA PRO A 33 30.69 7.49 14.70
C PRO A 33 29.40 6.69 14.89
N ALA A 34 28.41 7.30 15.55
CA ALA A 34 27.09 6.69 15.70
C ALA A 34 26.61 6.21 14.33
N GLN A 35 26.31 4.92 14.21
CA GLN A 35 25.78 4.37 12.97
C GLN A 35 24.45 5.08 12.69
N ALA A 36 24.31 5.70 11.51
CA ALA A 36 23.05 6.35 11.16
C ALA A 36 21.91 5.33 11.19
N ALA A 37 20.75 5.74 11.72
CA ALA A 37 19.53 4.94 11.65
C ALA A 37 19.28 4.46 10.21
N SER A 38 18.63 3.30 10.05
CA SER A 38 18.31 2.83 8.72
C SER A 38 17.50 3.89 7.96
N PRO A 39 17.66 4.00 6.63
CA PRO A 39 16.79 4.86 5.84
C PRO A 39 15.33 4.40 5.96
N PRO A 40 14.35 5.32 5.75
CA PRO A 40 12.95 4.95 5.70
C PRO A 40 12.68 3.78 4.75
N GLY A 41 11.90 2.81 5.22
CA GLY A 41 11.53 1.61 4.48
C GLY A 41 10.10 1.21 4.79
N ASP A 42 9.80 -0.10 4.84
CA ASP A 42 8.46 -0.59 5.17
C ASP A 42 8.21 -0.73 6.68
N VAL A 43 9.21 -0.51 7.55
CA VAL A 43 9.03 -0.47 9.01
C VAL A 43 9.68 0.77 9.66
N VAL A 44 10.83 1.22 9.16
CA VAL A 44 11.43 2.49 9.60
C VAL A 44 10.72 3.67 8.93
N GLY A 45 10.34 4.66 9.72
CA GLY A 45 9.49 5.80 9.35
C GLY A 45 7.99 5.45 9.26
N LYS A 46 7.60 4.27 9.77
CA LYS A 46 6.25 3.71 9.57
C LYS A 46 5.56 3.39 10.89
N VAL A 47 4.23 3.32 10.82
CA VAL A 47 3.38 2.76 11.87
C VAL A 47 3.07 1.31 11.50
N THR A 48 3.64 0.39 12.27
CA THR A 48 3.33 -1.04 12.19
C THR A 48 2.26 -1.37 13.22
N VAL A 49 1.30 -2.23 12.89
CA VAL A 49 0.30 -2.74 13.83
C VAL A 49 0.44 -4.26 13.98
N GLY A 50 0.39 -4.76 15.22
CA GLY A 50 0.26 -6.19 15.46
C GLY A 50 -1.11 -6.69 15.01
N TYR A 51 -1.13 -7.78 14.23
CA TYR A 51 -2.35 -8.32 13.63
C TYR A 51 -2.49 -9.80 13.96
N GLN A 52 -3.51 -10.14 14.74
CA GLN A 52 -3.75 -11.50 15.18
C GLN A 52 -4.41 -12.33 14.08
N GLY A 53 -5.57 -11.91 13.59
CA GLY A 53 -6.30 -12.65 12.56
C GLY A 53 -6.77 -14.06 13.00
N TRP A 54 -6.97 -14.28 14.29
CA TRP A 54 -7.21 -15.62 14.86
C TRP A 54 -8.65 -15.91 15.27
N PHE A 55 -9.55 -14.94 15.18
CA PHE A 55 -10.93 -15.14 15.59
C PHE A 55 -11.65 -16.01 14.56
N SER A 56 -12.23 -17.13 14.97
CA SER A 56 -12.99 -18.01 14.06
C SER A 56 -14.35 -18.36 14.62
N ALA A 57 -15.26 -18.83 13.78
CA ALA A 57 -16.59 -19.24 14.18
C ALA A 57 -17.05 -20.47 13.36
N PRO A 58 -17.88 -21.37 13.93
CA PRO A 58 -18.45 -22.48 13.17
C PRO A 58 -19.13 -22.01 11.87
N GLY A 59 -18.77 -22.67 10.75
CA GLY A 59 -19.31 -22.36 9.43
C GLY A 59 -18.52 -21.32 8.63
N ASP A 60 -17.45 -20.73 9.18
CA ASP A 60 -16.55 -19.83 8.44
C ASP A 60 -15.60 -20.55 7.46
N GLY A 61 -15.39 -21.86 7.64
CA GLY A 61 -14.48 -22.67 6.84
C GLY A 61 -13.04 -22.69 7.38
N ALA A 62 -12.77 -22.14 8.55
CA ALA A 62 -11.49 -22.21 9.23
C ALA A 62 -11.20 -23.65 9.67
N PRO A 63 -10.00 -24.21 9.38
CA PRO A 63 -9.63 -25.56 9.81
C PRO A 63 -9.72 -25.80 11.32
N ILE A 64 -9.54 -24.76 12.14
CA ILE A 64 -9.65 -24.84 13.61
C ILE A 64 -11.07 -25.21 14.09
N GLY A 65 -12.09 -25.00 13.25
CA GLY A 65 -13.40 -25.66 13.37
C GLY A 65 -14.27 -25.26 14.58
N GLY A 66 -14.13 -24.04 15.12
CA GLY A 66 -14.89 -23.60 16.29
C GLY A 66 -14.83 -22.10 16.57
N TRP A 67 -15.36 -21.70 17.71
CA TRP A 67 -15.27 -20.35 18.27
C TRP A 67 -13.89 -20.08 18.89
N TRP A 68 -12.88 -19.92 18.05
CA TRP A 68 -11.49 -19.69 18.49
C TRP A 68 -11.30 -18.23 18.91
N HIS A 69 -10.66 -18.02 20.06
CA HIS A 69 -10.46 -16.72 20.76
C HIS A 69 -11.71 -15.91 21.14
N TRP A 70 -12.91 -16.32 20.73
CA TRP A 70 -14.17 -15.71 21.15
C TRP A 70 -14.76 -16.29 22.46
N GLY A 71 -14.35 -17.50 22.86
CA GLY A 71 -14.83 -18.16 24.08
C GLY A 71 -13.77 -19.06 24.69
N ARG A 72 -14.01 -19.55 25.92
CA ARG A 72 -13.10 -20.47 26.63
C ARG A 72 -13.20 -21.89 26.07
N ASP A 73 -14.43 -22.33 25.82
CA ASP A 73 -14.74 -23.55 25.09
C ASP A 73 -15.10 -23.21 23.65
N ARG A 74 -14.22 -23.57 22.72
CA ARG A 74 -14.38 -23.30 21.28
C ARG A 74 -15.55 -24.05 20.64
N PHE A 75 -16.08 -25.08 21.30
CA PHE A 75 -17.21 -25.86 20.78
C PHE A 75 -18.57 -25.32 21.22
N GLN A 76 -18.58 -24.30 22.08
CA GLN A 76 -19.80 -23.61 22.52
C GLN A 76 -19.81 -22.17 21.97
N PRO A 77 -20.99 -21.63 21.60
CA PRO A 77 -21.08 -20.23 21.22
C PRO A 77 -20.66 -19.30 22.37
N PRO A 78 -20.04 -18.15 22.06
CA PRO A 78 -19.74 -17.12 23.05
C PRO A 78 -21.02 -16.69 23.77
N SER A 79 -20.95 -16.63 25.08
CA SER A 79 -22.08 -16.30 25.96
C SER A 79 -21.56 -15.71 27.27
N PRO A 80 -22.42 -15.17 28.16
CA PRO A 80 -21.99 -14.74 29.48
C PRO A 80 -21.29 -15.85 30.31
N ALA A 81 -21.62 -17.12 30.05
CA ALA A 81 -20.99 -18.28 30.72
C ALA A 81 -19.75 -18.82 29.98
N ASN A 82 -19.57 -18.48 28.70
CA ASN A 82 -18.46 -18.90 27.86
C ASN A 82 -17.83 -17.68 27.17
N THR A 83 -17.04 -16.89 27.90
CA THR A 83 -16.45 -15.66 27.37
C THR A 83 -14.96 -15.53 27.63
N THR A 84 -14.26 -15.05 26.61
CA THR A 84 -12.92 -14.44 26.65
C THR A 84 -12.96 -12.99 26.18
N ILE A 85 -14.13 -12.49 25.76
CA ILE A 85 -14.31 -11.19 25.15
C ILE A 85 -14.50 -10.16 26.25
N VAL A 86 -13.67 -9.11 26.23
CA VAL A 86 -13.75 -8.01 27.20
C VAL A 86 -14.19 -6.70 26.56
N SER A 87 -14.26 -6.66 25.22
CA SER A 87 -14.73 -5.53 24.43
C SER A 87 -15.47 -6.01 23.18
N TRP A 88 -16.53 -5.32 22.77
CA TRP A 88 -17.36 -5.76 21.64
C TRP A 88 -16.96 -5.04 20.33
N PRO A 89 -16.80 -5.75 19.20
CA PRO A 89 -16.49 -5.12 17.92
C PRO A 89 -17.67 -4.32 17.37
N ASP A 90 -17.37 -3.24 16.64
CA ASP A 90 -18.37 -2.55 15.83
C ASP A 90 -18.69 -3.38 14.58
N MET A 91 -19.86 -4.03 14.60
CA MET A 91 -20.25 -4.98 13.56
C MET A 91 -20.83 -4.35 12.28
N ARG A 92 -20.94 -3.02 12.20
CA ARG A 92 -21.69 -2.32 11.13
C ARG A 92 -21.12 -2.51 9.71
N GLU A 93 -19.83 -2.86 9.58
CA GLU A 93 -19.15 -2.97 8.28
C GLU A 93 -18.85 -4.42 7.86
N TYR A 94 -19.30 -5.40 8.64
CA TYR A 94 -19.13 -6.83 8.30
C TYR A 94 -20.38 -7.33 7.58
N THR A 95 -20.20 -7.92 6.40
CA THR A 95 -21.31 -8.46 5.60
C THR A 95 -21.67 -9.88 6.01
N ARG A 96 -20.74 -10.57 6.68
CA ARG A 96 -20.93 -11.91 7.23
C ARG A 96 -20.76 -11.88 8.74
N THR A 97 -21.74 -12.39 9.45
CA THR A 97 -21.80 -12.34 10.91
C THR A 97 -22.26 -13.70 11.45
N TYR A 98 -21.75 -14.06 12.63
CA TYR A 98 -22.01 -15.34 13.28
C TYR A 98 -22.80 -15.10 14.56
N PRO A 99 -23.94 -15.79 14.75
CA PRO A 99 -24.79 -15.60 15.93
C PRO A 99 -24.10 -16.13 17.18
N THR A 100 -24.14 -15.34 18.26
CA THR A 100 -23.65 -15.75 19.57
C THR A 100 -24.80 -16.23 20.46
N ALA A 101 -24.48 -16.73 21.66
CA ALA A 101 -25.46 -17.06 22.70
C ALA A 101 -25.54 -15.95 23.78
N TYR A 102 -25.04 -14.75 23.48
CA TYR A 102 -25.32 -13.57 24.27
C TYR A 102 -26.76 -13.09 24.08
N PRO A 103 -27.35 -12.41 25.08
CA PRO A 103 -28.55 -11.61 24.86
C PRO A 103 -28.32 -10.60 23.73
N ASN A 104 -29.42 -10.13 23.12
CA ASN A 104 -29.37 -9.02 22.18
C ASN A 104 -28.59 -7.84 22.76
N LEU A 105 -28.01 -7.03 21.88
CA LEU A 105 -27.37 -5.78 22.26
C LEU A 105 -28.37 -4.90 23.04
N GLY A 106 -27.86 -3.97 23.85
CA GLY A 106 -28.71 -3.06 24.63
C GLY A 106 -29.73 -2.26 23.80
N ASN A 107 -29.48 -2.08 22.50
CA ASN A 107 -30.37 -1.44 21.53
C ASN A 107 -31.38 -2.40 20.86
N GLY A 108 -31.42 -3.67 21.28
CA GLY A 108 -32.34 -4.70 20.79
C GLY A 108 -31.86 -5.50 19.57
N GLN A 109 -30.73 -5.15 18.94
CA GLN A 109 -30.19 -5.88 17.80
C GLN A 109 -29.58 -7.23 18.20
N PRO A 110 -29.54 -8.25 17.32
CA PRO A 110 -28.89 -9.52 17.61
C PRO A 110 -27.39 -9.36 17.92
N ALA A 111 -26.90 -10.06 18.95
CA ALA A 111 -25.48 -10.11 19.28
C ALA A 111 -24.76 -11.10 18.34
N THR A 112 -24.04 -10.56 17.35
CA THR A 112 -23.27 -11.33 16.38
C THR A 112 -21.80 -10.90 16.37
N LEU A 113 -20.91 -11.78 15.91
CA LEU A 113 -19.46 -11.55 15.81
C LEU A 113 -18.95 -11.87 14.40
N PHE A 114 -17.78 -11.34 14.04
CA PHE A 114 -17.12 -11.67 12.77
C PHE A 114 -16.22 -12.91 12.90
N SER A 115 -15.80 -13.49 11.77
CA SER A 115 -14.65 -14.39 11.70
C SER A 115 -13.50 -13.70 10.97
N SER A 116 -12.30 -13.74 11.54
CA SER A 116 -11.05 -13.32 10.88
C SER A 116 -10.75 -14.15 9.63
N TYR A 117 -11.30 -15.36 9.56
CA TYR A 117 -11.11 -16.25 8.43
C TYR A 117 -11.88 -15.81 7.18
N ASP A 118 -12.94 -15.02 7.31
CA ASP A 118 -13.62 -14.44 6.16
C ASP A 118 -12.71 -13.42 5.46
N GLN A 119 -12.55 -13.53 4.14
CA GLN A 119 -11.74 -12.56 3.38
C GLN A 119 -12.32 -11.14 3.53
N GLN A 120 -13.64 -11.00 3.64
CA GLN A 120 -14.29 -9.69 3.82
C GLN A 120 -13.91 -9.02 5.14
N THR A 121 -13.67 -9.78 6.22
CA THR A 121 -13.14 -9.27 7.48
C THR A 121 -11.73 -8.72 7.31
N VAL A 122 -10.83 -9.51 6.72
CA VAL A 122 -9.43 -9.09 6.50
C VAL A 122 -9.37 -7.87 5.57
N ASP A 123 -10.18 -7.86 4.52
CA ASP A 123 -10.29 -6.72 3.61
C ASP A 123 -10.80 -5.46 4.33
N THR A 124 -11.76 -5.60 5.25
CA THR A 124 -12.28 -4.49 6.06
C THR A 124 -11.20 -3.94 6.99
N HIS A 125 -10.46 -4.81 7.65
CA HIS A 125 -9.34 -4.44 8.53
C HIS A 125 -8.24 -3.69 7.77
N PHE A 126 -7.85 -4.19 6.60
CA PHE A 126 -6.82 -3.55 5.77
C PHE A 126 -7.29 -2.24 5.12
N ARG A 127 -8.59 -2.10 4.82
CA ARG A 127 -9.18 -0.81 4.45
C ARG A 127 -9.07 0.19 5.59
N TRP A 128 -9.44 -0.18 6.82
CA TRP A 128 -9.29 0.70 7.98
C TRP A 128 -7.84 1.11 8.22
N MET A 129 -6.88 0.18 8.04
CA MET A 129 -5.45 0.50 8.11
C MET A 129 -5.04 1.54 7.06
N GLN A 130 -5.52 1.39 5.81
CA GLN A 130 -5.26 2.35 4.74
C GLN A 130 -5.86 3.73 5.05
N GLU A 131 -7.13 3.78 5.47
CA GLU A 131 -7.88 5.00 5.80
C GLU A 131 -7.24 5.77 6.98
N ASN A 132 -6.56 5.06 7.89
CA ASN A 132 -6.02 5.62 9.14
C ASN A 132 -4.49 5.62 9.20
N GLY A 133 -3.81 5.50 8.06
CA GLY A 133 -2.36 5.69 7.99
C GLY A 133 -1.52 4.63 8.70
N CYS A 134 -2.09 3.46 9.03
CA CYS A 134 -1.32 2.28 9.41
C CYS A 134 -0.62 1.75 8.15
N ASP A 135 0.70 1.61 8.20
CA ASP A 135 1.49 1.30 7.01
C ASP A 135 1.68 -0.22 6.82
N THR A 136 1.88 -0.93 7.92
CA THR A 136 2.36 -2.31 7.91
C THR A 136 1.64 -3.17 8.96
N ALA A 137 1.22 -4.38 8.60
CA ALA A 137 0.67 -5.37 9.52
C ALA A 137 1.72 -6.44 9.89
N ALA A 138 2.01 -6.60 11.17
CA ALA A 138 2.80 -7.70 11.69
C ALA A 138 1.88 -8.89 11.97
N LEU A 139 1.75 -9.82 11.02
CA LEU A 139 0.89 -10.99 11.16
C LEU A 139 1.51 -11.96 12.16
N GLN A 140 0.84 -12.16 13.29
CA GLN A 140 1.31 -13.08 14.31
C GLN A 140 1.09 -14.54 13.90
N ARG A 141 2.13 -15.33 14.17
CA ARG A 141 2.20 -16.76 13.89
C ARG A 141 2.74 -17.46 15.14
N PHE A 142 1.82 -18.03 15.89
CA PHE A 142 2.11 -18.94 17.01
C PHE A 142 2.46 -20.32 16.47
N ASN A 143 2.91 -21.22 17.37
CA ASN A 143 3.36 -22.57 17.06
C ASN A 143 2.57 -23.21 15.89
N PRO A 144 3.14 -23.23 14.67
CA PRO A 144 2.42 -23.62 13.47
C PRO A 144 2.31 -25.14 13.30
N MET A 145 2.84 -25.92 14.24
CA MET A 145 2.82 -27.38 14.20
C MET A 145 1.59 -27.98 14.90
N GLY A 146 0.83 -27.18 15.65
CA GLY A 146 -0.41 -27.60 16.31
C GLY A 146 -1.67 -27.38 15.48
N ASP A 147 -2.83 -27.55 16.13
CA ASP A 147 -4.18 -27.40 15.55
C ASP A 147 -4.40 -26.07 14.82
N GLU A 148 -3.72 -25.00 15.24
CA GLU A 148 -3.86 -23.66 14.65
C GLU A 148 -3.12 -23.51 13.32
N GLY A 149 -2.11 -24.35 13.06
CA GLY A 149 -1.19 -24.25 11.92
C GLY A 149 -1.89 -24.10 10.57
N PRO A 150 -2.81 -25.00 10.19
CA PRO A 150 -3.52 -24.90 8.92
C PRO A 150 -4.35 -23.62 8.78
N THR A 151 -4.93 -23.12 9.88
CA THR A 151 -5.66 -21.85 9.90
C THR A 151 -4.71 -20.67 9.68
N ARG A 152 -3.53 -20.68 10.33
CA ARG A 152 -2.49 -19.66 10.17
C ARG A 152 -1.89 -19.63 8.77
N ASP A 153 -1.74 -20.78 8.12
CA ASP A 153 -1.28 -20.88 6.73
C ASP A 153 -2.25 -20.15 5.78
N ALA A 154 -3.55 -20.43 5.92
CA ALA A 154 -4.59 -19.75 5.15
C ALA A 154 -4.67 -18.26 5.48
N MET A 155 -4.55 -17.86 6.76
CA MET A 155 -4.56 -16.46 7.16
C MET A 155 -3.41 -15.67 6.53
N THR A 156 -2.23 -16.27 6.36
CA THR A 156 -1.10 -15.62 5.68
C THR A 156 -1.43 -15.28 4.22
N GLN A 157 -2.13 -16.17 3.52
CA GLN A 157 -2.59 -15.91 2.15
C GLN A 157 -3.66 -14.81 2.09
N LYS A 158 -4.60 -14.80 3.04
CA LYS A 158 -5.67 -13.80 3.13
C LYS A 158 -5.12 -12.41 3.43
N VAL A 159 -4.18 -12.32 4.38
CA VAL A 159 -3.47 -11.09 4.73
C VAL A 159 -2.64 -10.57 3.56
N ARG A 160 -1.89 -11.44 2.87
CA ARG A 160 -1.18 -11.04 1.64
C ARG A 160 -2.13 -10.41 0.63
N SER A 161 -3.27 -11.07 0.37
CA SER A 161 -4.23 -10.61 -0.64
C SER A 161 -4.86 -9.27 -0.27
N ALA A 162 -5.20 -9.06 1.00
CA ALA A 162 -5.70 -7.79 1.50
C ALA A 162 -4.62 -6.69 1.48
N ALA A 163 -3.38 -7.01 1.86
CA ALA A 163 -2.25 -6.08 1.82
C ALA A 163 -1.99 -5.57 0.40
N GLU A 164 -1.98 -6.47 -0.60
CA GLU A 164 -1.87 -6.11 -2.02
C GLU A 164 -3.04 -5.23 -2.46
N ARG A 165 -4.27 -5.59 -2.08
CA ARG A 165 -5.50 -4.86 -2.45
C ARG A 165 -5.55 -3.43 -1.90
N TYR A 166 -5.17 -3.24 -0.64
CA TYR A 166 -5.26 -1.94 0.05
C TYR A 166 -3.92 -1.20 0.10
N ASN A 167 -2.93 -1.66 -0.68
CA ASN A 167 -1.60 -1.08 -0.77
C ASN A 167 -0.98 -0.86 0.62
N ARG A 168 -1.08 -1.87 1.48
CA ARG A 168 -0.45 -1.95 2.80
C ARG A 168 0.67 -2.98 2.76
N LYS A 169 1.58 -2.92 3.72
CA LYS A 169 2.64 -3.91 3.86
C LYS A 169 2.25 -4.95 4.91
N PHE A 170 2.86 -6.14 4.82
CA PHE A 170 2.76 -7.13 5.88
C PHE A 170 4.08 -7.89 6.05
N TYR A 171 4.33 -8.40 7.26
CA TYR A 171 5.41 -9.36 7.51
C TYR A 171 4.98 -10.41 8.53
N ILE A 172 5.75 -11.50 8.61
CA ILE A 172 5.50 -12.58 9.57
C ILE A 172 6.19 -12.27 10.89
N MET A 173 5.41 -12.28 11.97
CA MET A 173 5.88 -12.22 13.34
C MET A 173 5.69 -13.58 13.98
N TYR A 174 6.79 -14.29 14.22
CA TYR A 174 6.76 -15.52 15.01
C TYR A 174 6.66 -15.17 16.50
N ASP A 175 5.63 -15.72 17.14
CA ASP A 175 5.49 -15.70 18.59
C ASP A 175 5.94 -17.06 19.14
N VAL A 176 6.98 -17.05 19.98
CA VAL A 176 7.62 -18.29 20.46
C VAL A 176 7.03 -18.82 21.77
N THR A 177 5.93 -18.23 22.25
CA THR A 177 5.25 -18.68 23.47
C THR A 177 4.78 -20.13 23.36
N ASP A 178 5.10 -20.91 24.40
CA ASP A 178 4.77 -22.34 24.53
C ASP A 178 5.25 -23.21 23.35
N TRP A 179 6.23 -22.72 22.58
CA TRP A 179 6.79 -23.42 21.42
C TRP A 179 8.18 -24.00 21.73
N LEU A 180 8.21 -25.07 22.53
CA LEU A 180 9.46 -25.66 23.04
C LEU A 180 10.45 -26.12 21.96
N THR A 181 9.95 -26.49 20.78
CA THR A 181 10.71 -26.98 19.62
C THR A 181 11.00 -25.89 18.57
N VAL A 182 10.81 -24.62 18.93
CA VAL A 182 10.94 -23.47 18.00
C VAL A 182 12.24 -23.46 17.20
N GLN A 183 13.38 -23.86 17.79
CA GLN A 183 14.69 -23.74 17.15
C GLN A 183 14.78 -24.46 15.79
N SER A 184 14.18 -25.64 15.66
CA SER A 184 14.12 -26.38 14.40
C SER A 184 12.87 -26.03 13.60
N GLU A 185 11.71 -25.97 14.26
CA GLU A 185 10.42 -25.86 13.59
C GLU A 185 10.19 -24.48 12.95
N ILE A 186 10.73 -23.40 13.51
CA ILE A 186 10.64 -22.05 12.91
C ILE A 186 11.37 -21.98 11.56
N LYS A 187 12.48 -22.71 11.43
CA LYS A 187 13.28 -22.75 10.19
C LYS A 187 12.57 -23.57 9.12
N THR A 188 12.02 -24.72 9.52
CA THR A 188 11.19 -25.56 8.65
C THR A 188 9.98 -24.78 8.17
N ASP A 189 9.26 -24.14 9.08
CA ASP A 189 8.07 -23.34 8.73
C ASP A 189 8.40 -22.19 7.78
N TRP A 190 9.48 -21.46 8.05
CA TRP A 190 9.93 -20.39 7.17
C TRP A 190 10.27 -20.90 5.78
N THR A 191 11.16 -21.89 5.67
CA THR A 191 11.63 -22.39 4.38
C THR A 191 10.55 -23.06 3.55
N THR A 192 9.63 -23.79 4.19
CA THR A 192 8.62 -24.58 3.48
C THR A 192 7.35 -23.81 3.17
N LYS A 193 7.02 -22.78 3.97
CA LYS A 193 5.75 -22.06 3.86
C LYS A 193 5.94 -20.55 3.74
N MET A 194 6.53 -19.91 4.75
CA MET A 194 6.45 -18.44 4.86
C MET A 194 7.34 -17.69 3.86
N ALA A 195 8.52 -18.22 3.52
CA ALA A 195 9.46 -17.58 2.61
C ALA A 195 8.86 -17.34 1.21
N ALA A 196 7.95 -18.20 0.75
CA ALA A 196 7.27 -18.03 -0.55
C ALA A 196 6.45 -16.72 -0.61
N HIS A 197 5.92 -16.25 0.52
CA HIS A 197 5.17 -15.00 0.58
C HIS A 197 6.02 -13.75 0.36
N THR A 198 7.36 -13.85 0.53
CA THR A 198 8.30 -12.72 0.33
C THR A 198 8.41 -12.25 -1.12
N ALA A 199 7.87 -13.03 -2.07
CA ALA A 199 7.72 -12.66 -3.47
C ALA A 199 6.61 -11.63 -3.72
N SER A 200 5.68 -11.46 -2.77
CA SER A 200 4.64 -10.43 -2.87
C SER A 200 5.26 -9.03 -2.80
N SER A 201 4.76 -8.11 -3.62
CA SER A 201 5.11 -6.67 -3.56
C SER A 201 4.61 -6.00 -2.27
N ALA A 202 3.62 -6.60 -1.59
CA ALA A 202 3.12 -6.17 -0.31
C ALA A 202 3.91 -6.75 0.88
N TYR A 203 4.84 -7.70 0.67
CA TYR A 203 5.68 -8.17 1.76
C TYR A 203 6.67 -7.08 2.17
N ALA A 204 6.73 -6.75 3.46
CA ALA A 204 7.51 -5.64 3.98
C ALA A 204 9.01 -5.87 3.77
N ARG A 205 9.72 -4.84 3.29
CA ARG A 205 11.17 -4.83 3.17
C ARG A 205 11.79 -3.63 3.88
N GLN A 206 12.87 -3.90 4.63
CA GLN A 206 13.70 -2.89 5.24
C GLN A 206 15.14 -3.10 4.78
N ASN A 207 15.80 -2.03 4.32
CA ASN A 207 17.13 -2.10 3.73
C ASN A 207 17.22 -3.14 2.59
N GLY A 208 16.16 -3.24 1.78
CA GLY A 208 16.02 -4.21 0.67
C GLY A 208 15.72 -5.66 1.08
N LYS A 209 15.77 -5.98 2.38
CA LYS A 209 15.61 -7.33 2.93
C LYS A 209 14.18 -7.60 3.38
N PRO A 210 13.61 -8.81 3.16
CA PRO A 210 12.31 -9.18 3.71
C PRO A 210 12.33 -9.12 5.24
N VAL A 211 11.30 -8.51 5.83
CA VAL A 211 11.19 -8.36 7.28
C VAL A 211 10.65 -9.65 7.91
N VAL A 212 11.25 -10.06 9.04
CA VAL A 212 10.71 -11.09 9.92
C VAL A 212 10.84 -10.61 11.35
N CYS A 213 9.82 -10.85 12.19
CA CYS A 213 9.91 -10.57 13.62
C CYS A 213 9.91 -11.87 14.41
N ILE A 214 10.73 -11.92 15.46
CA ILE A 214 10.74 -12.99 16.45
C ILE A 214 10.40 -12.36 17.79
N TRP A 215 9.22 -12.66 18.30
CA TRP A 215 8.75 -12.18 19.59
C TRP A 215 8.91 -13.27 20.65
N GLY A 216 9.49 -12.91 21.80
CA GLY A 216 9.52 -13.76 23.00
C GLY A 216 10.92 -14.22 23.45
N PHE A 217 12.00 -13.95 22.71
CA PHE A 217 13.35 -14.30 23.18
C PHE A 217 13.79 -13.42 24.37
N GLY A 218 14.26 -14.07 25.43
CA GLY A 218 14.82 -13.44 26.63
C GLY A 218 13.81 -13.01 27.71
N PHE A 219 12.52 -13.24 27.48
CA PHE A 219 11.47 -13.07 28.47
C PHE A 219 11.64 -14.02 29.66
N SER A 220 11.37 -13.57 30.89
CA SER A 220 11.63 -14.33 32.11
C SER A 220 10.59 -15.42 32.42
N GLU A 221 9.43 -15.46 31.75
CA GLU A 221 8.36 -16.39 32.09
C GLU A 221 8.63 -17.86 31.66
N PRO A 222 8.02 -18.86 32.34
CA PRO A 222 8.24 -20.28 32.04
C PRO A 222 7.80 -20.73 30.63
N SER A 223 6.84 -20.05 30.03
CA SER A 223 6.34 -20.34 28.67
C SER A 223 7.35 -20.03 27.56
N ARG A 224 8.51 -19.44 27.90
CA ARG A 224 9.60 -19.10 26.98
C ARG A 224 10.95 -19.57 27.54
N PRO A 225 11.19 -20.88 27.73
CA PRO A 225 12.30 -21.39 28.54
C PRO A 225 13.66 -21.41 27.82
N PHE A 226 13.80 -20.70 26.69
CA PHE A 226 14.99 -20.77 25.83
C PHE A 226 16.23 -20.15 26.49
N THR A 227 17.40 -20.75 26.22
CA THR A 227 18.70 -20.20 26.63
C THR A 227 19.29 -19.29 25.54
N PRO A 228 20.26 -18.40 25.84
CA PRO A 228 20.75 -17.41 24.88
C PRO A 228 21.32 -18.00 23.57
N GLY A 229 22.07 -19.10 23.66
CA GLY A 229 22.74 -19.71 22.50
C GLY A 229 21.78 -20.13 21.37
N PRO A 230 20.77 -20.97 21.65
CA PRO A 230 19.73 -21.32 20.68
C PRO A 230 18.99 -20.11 20.10
N CYS A 231 18.69 -19.08 20.90
CA CYS A 231 18.06 -17.85 20.42
C CYS A 231 18.95 -17.13 19.40
N LEU A 232 20.23 -16.95 19.73
CA LEU A 232 21.21 -16.29 18.86
C LEU A 232 21.38 -17.06 17.53
N GLU A 233 21.38 -18.38 17.59
CA GLU A 233 21.46 -19.23 16.40
C GLU A 233 20.27 -19.00 15.45
N VAL A 234 19.04 -18.95 15.97
CA VAL A 234 17.84 -18.69 15.15
C VAL A 234 17.91 -17.31 14.50
N ILE A 235 18.31 -16.27 15.24
CA ILE A 235 18.47 -14.91 14.70
C ILE A 235 19.48 -14.91 13.55
N ASN A 236 20.67 -15.48 13.78
CA ASN A 236 21.72 -15.52 12.78
C ASN A 236 21.34 -16.36 11.55
N TRP A 237 20.57 -17.43 11.74
CA TRP A 237 20.02 -18.22 10.64
C TRP A 237 19.11 -17.37 9.73
N PHE A 238 18.17 -16.60 10.29
CA PHE A 238 17.32 -15.69 9.49
C PHE A 238 18.13 -14.60 8.79
N LYS A 239 19.15 -14.04 9.45
CA LYS A 239 20.08 -13.08 8.82
C LYS A 239 20.81 -13.72 7.64
N ALA A 240 21.23 -14.98 7.75
CA ALA A 240 21.83 -15.75 6.67
C ALA A 240 20.85 -16.06 5.52
N GLN A 241 19.54 -16.13 5.79
CA GLN A 241 18.49 -16.16 4.76
C GLN A 241 18.23 -14.79 4.11
N GLY A 242 19.02 -13.76 4.43
CA GLY A 242 18.89 -12.43 3.89
C GLY A 242 17.76 -11.59 4.51
N CYS A 243 17.22 -11.98 5.66
CA CYS A 243 16.10 -11.28 6.29
C CYS A 243 16.55 -10.07 7.13
N TYR A 244 15.66 -9.09 7.24
CA TYR A 244 15.70 -8.03 8.25
C TYR A 244 14.96 -8.52 9.50
N VAL A 245 15.73 -8.83 10.56
CA VAL A 245 15.20 -9.49 11.76
C VAL A 245 14.90 -8.47 12.87
N ILE A 246 13.62 -8.39 13.26
CA ILE A 246 13.12 -7.60 14.39
C ILE A 246 12.99 -8.50 15.61
N GLY A 247 13.44 -8.03 16.77
CA GLY A 247 13.24 -8.68 18.06
C GLY A 247 12.10 -8.06 18.85
N GLY A 248 11.06 -8.84 19.14
CA GLY A 248 10.06 -8.52 20.17
C GLY A 248 10.60 -8.96 21.52
N VAL A 249 11.12 -8.01 22.31
CA VAL A 249 11.92 -8.28 23.52
C VAL A 249 11.17 -7.84 24.79
N PRO A 250 11.55 -8.33 25.99
CA PRO A 250 10.99 -7.85 27.25
C PRO A 250 11.29 -6.37 27.51
N THR A 251 10.57 -5.76 28.46
CA THR A 251 11.06 -4.51 29.04
C THR A 251 12.38 -4.74 29.77
N TRP A 252 13.16 -3.67 30.02
CA TRP A 252 14.44 -3.78 30.73
C TRP A 252 15.50 -4.70 30.11
N TRP A 253 15.36 -5.08 28.83
CA TRP A 253 16.26 -5.97 28.10
C TRP A 253 17.74 -5.55 28.19
N ARG A 254 18.02 -4.24 28.19
CA ARG A 254 19.38 -3.69 28.29
C ARG A 254 20.04 -4.00 29.64
N GLN A 255 19.24 -4.08 30.70
CA GLN A 255 19.71 -4.31 32.08
C GLN A 255 19.63 -5.79 32.47
N GLY A 256 18.80 -6.59 31.79
CA GLY A 256 18.64 -8.02 32.09
C GLY A 256 17.91 -8.29 33.40
N ILE A 257 16.94 -7.44 33.76
CA ILE A 257 16.15 -7.50 35.00
C ILE A 257 14.64 -7.51 34.70
N GLU A 258 13.81 -7.66 35.74
CA GLU A 258 12.34 -7.69 35.67
C GLU A 258 11.80 -8.81 34.76
N ASP A 259 11.16 -8.44 33.64
CA ASP A 259 10.66 -9.40 32.66
C ASP A 259 11.73 -9.84 31.65
N SER A 260 12.97 -9.32 31.77
CA SER A 260 14.15 -9.79 31.05
C SER A 260 15.01 -10.73 31.89
N ARG A 261 15.76 -11.61 31.22
CA ARG A 261 16.78 -12.47 31.84
C ARG A 261 18.20 -11.89 31.74
N PRO A 262 19.09 -12.12 32.71
CA PRO A 262 20.51 -11.81 32.56
C PRO A 262 21.16 -12.69 31.48
N GLY A 263 22.21 -12.19 30.84
CA GLY A 263 22.99 -12.93 29.84
C GLY A 263 22.40 -12.96 28.43
N PHE A 264 21.33 -12.20 28.15
CA PHE A 264 20.70 -12.11 26.82
C PHE A 264 21.16 -10.93 25.97
N LEU A 265 22.10 -10.10 26.45
CA LEU A 265 22.48 -8.86 25.76
C LEU A 265 22.97 -9.11 24.33
N ASP A 266 23.77 -10.16 24.11
CA ASP A 266 24.24 -10.56 22.77
C ASP A 266 23.10 -11.01 21.85
N VAL A 267 22.03 -11.61 22.42
CA VAL A 267 20.83 -11.99 21.67
C VAL A 267 20.10 -10.73 21.20
N TYR A 268 19.91 -9.76 22.11
CA TYR A 268 19.26 -8.50 21.78
C TYR A 268 20.06 -7.71 20.74
N HIS A 269 21.38 -7.62 20.90
CA HIS A 269 22.25 -6.90 19.96
C HIS A 269 22.44 -7.60 18.61
N ALA A 270 22.00 -8.85 18.45
CA ALA A 270 22.05 -9.55 17.18
C ALA A 270 20.92 -9.12 16.21
N PHE A 271 19.82 -8.54 16.70
CA PHE A 271 18.72 -8.06 15.88
C PHE A 271 19.11 -6.83 15.05
N HIS A 272 18.40 -6.60 13.95
CA HIS A 272 18.52 -5.34 13.20
C HIS A 272 17.63 -4.24 13.79
N ALA A 273 16.49 -4.62 14.37
CA ALA A 273 15.61 -3.73 15.10
C ALA A 273 15.06 -4.39 16.36
N ILE A 274 14.73 -3.58 17.37
CA ILE A 274 14.16 -4.03 18.63
C ILE A 274 12.82 -3.32 18.88
N SER A 275 11.84 -4.09 19.36
CA SER A 275 10.52 -3.63 19.81
C SER A 275 10.25 -4.18 21.22
N PRO A 276 10.54 -3.42 22.29
CA PRO A 276 10.23 -3.86 23.65
C PRO A 276 8.73 -3.88 23.88
N TRP A 277 8.23 -4.96 24.49
CA TRP A 277 6.81 -5.17 24.73
C TRP A 277 6.26 -4.33 25.87
N MET A 278 5.11 -3.68 25.70
CA MET A 278 4.53 -2.80 26.73
C MET A 278 3.19 -3.29 27.29
N VAL A 279 2.51 -4.25 26.66
CA VAL A 279 1.18 -4.70 27.12
C VAL A 279 1.28 -5.25 28.54
N TYR A 280 0.36 -4.80 29.40
CA TYR A 280 0.31 -5.08 30.85
C TYR A 280 1.44 -4.48 31.70
N ARG A 281 2.35 -3.66 31.13
CA ARG A 281 3.47 -3.05 31.86
C ARG A 281 3.20 -1.63 32.36
N ALA A 282 2.32 -0.90 31.67
CA ALA A 282 1.86 0.42 32.07
C ALA A 282 0.34 0.54 31.92
N ARG A 283 -0.29 1.25 32.87
CA ARG A 283 -1.74 1.45 33.02
C ARG A 283 -2.09 2.93 33.20
N THR A 284 -1.13 3.76 33.61
CA THR A 284 -1.31 5.21 33.75
C THR A 284 -0.31 6.03 32.95
N VAL A 285 -0.60 7.32 32.78
CA VAL A 285 0.28 8.31 32.13
C VAL A 285 1.61 8.46 32.89
N GLU A 286 1.55 8.44 34.23
CA GLU A 286 2.73 8.56 35.10
C GLU A 286 3.67 7.36 34.92
N GLU A 287 3.12 6.16 34.79
CA GLU A 287 3.90 4.96 34.51
C GLU A 287 4.56 5.05 33.12
N LEU A 288 3.84 5.51 32.09
CA LEU A 288 4.42 5.73 30.75
C LEU A 288 5.57 6.75 30.77
N ASP A 289 5.43 7.81 31.55
CA ASP A 289 6.49 8.81 31.73
C ASP A 289 7.68 8.24 32.52
N SER A 290 7.43 7.37 33.50
CA SER A 290 8.48 6.65 34.22
C SER A 290 9.26 5.73 33.27
N TYR A 291 8.58 4.94 32.44
CA TYR A 291 9.25 4.10 31.43
C TYR A 291 10.07 4.93 30.45
N TYR A 292 9.54 6.06 29.97
CA TYR A 292 10.29 6.96 29.11
C TYR A 292 11.62 7.37 29.75
N ASN A 293 11.57 7.88 31.00
CA ASN A 293 12.74 8.44 31.67
C ASN A 293 13.75 7.37 32.09
N ASN A 294 13.26 6.22 32.59
CA ASN A 294 14.08 5.23 33.28
C ASN A 294 14.50 4.06 32.37
N VAL A 295 13.78 3.84 31.27
CA VAL A 295 14.00 2.69 30.36
C VAL A 295 14.30 3.17 28.95
N ASN A 296 13.35 3.82 28.29
CA ASN A 296 13.40 4.01 26.84
C ASN A 296 14.50 4.97 26.37
N VAL A 297 14.84 6.00 27.16
CA VAL A 297 15.99 6.89 26.86
C VAL A 297 17.30 6.10 26.80
N GLY A 298 17.52 5.19 27.75
CA GLY A 298 18.72 4.34 27.76
C GLY A 298 18.72 3.31 26.64
N ASP A 299 17.56 2.73 26.34
CA ASP A 299 17.40 1.74 25.27
C ASP A 299 17.67 2.36 23.89
N MET A 300 17.11 3.55 23.63
CA MET A 300 17.33 4.29 22.38
C MET A 300 18.81 4.66 22.19
N ALA A 301 19.50 5.08 23.26
CA ALA A 301 20.93 5.38 23.20
C ALA A 301 21.78 4.13 22.89
N ASP A 302 21.43 2.99 23.49
CA ASP A 302 22.14 1.72 23.28
C ASP A 302 21.94 1.18 21.85
N CYS A 303 20.70 1.26 21.35
CA CYS A 303 20.35 0.94 19.97
C CYS A 303 21.11 1.83 18.97
N ALA A 304 21.11 3.15 19.18
CA ALA A 304 21.83 4.10 18.33
C ALA A 304 23.35 3.85 18.29
N ALA A 305 23.95 3.49 19.44
CA ALA A 305 25.37 3.16 19.52
C ALA A 305 25.76 1.89 18.72
N ARG A 306 24.78 1.04 18.37
CA ARG A 306 24.97 -0.26 17.71
C ARG A 306 24.36 -0.35 16.32
N GLY A 307 23.72 0.71 15.83
CA GLY A 307 23.01 0.69 14.55
C GLY A 307 21.81 -0.26 14.55
N ILE A 308 21.13 -0.40 15.69
CA ILE A 308 19.88 -1.15 15.83
C ILE A 308 18.73 -0.15 15.75
N ASP A 309 17.76 -0.38 14.87
CA ASP A 309 16.57 0.49 14.81
C ASP A 309 15.65 0.20 16.02
N TYR A 310 15.11 1.26 16.61
CA TYR A 310 14.23 1.18 17.77
C TYR A 310 12.77 1.43 17.34
N LEU A 311 11.95 0.39 17.43
CA LEU A 311 10.55 0.33 16.99
C LEU A 311 9.64 0.04 18.20
N PRO A 312 9.52 0.94 19.19
CA PRO A 312 8.87 0.65 20.46
C PRO A 312 7.40 0.28 20.31
N CYS A 313 6.95 -0.62 21.18
CA CYS A 313 5.54 -0.96 21.35
C CYS A 313 4.78 0.21 21.99
N VAL A 314 3.73 0.68 21.32
CA VAL A 314 2.71 1.59 21.87
C VAL A 314 1.37 0.87 21.90
N MET A 315 0.49 1.26 22.83
CA MET A 315 -0.79 0.57 23.04
C MET A 315 -1.88 1.53 23.50
N PRO A 316 -3.16 1.29 23.13
CA PRO A 316 -4.26 2.16 23.51
C PRO A 316 -4.59 2.09 25.01
N GLY A 317 -4.12 1.04 25.68
CA GLY A 317 -4.51 0.67 27.04
C GLY A 317 -5.64 -0.36 27.02
N ASP A 318 -5.71 -1.14 28.09
CA ASP A 318 -6.80 -2.11 28.28
C ASP A 318 -8.12 -1.39 28.57
N LEU A 319 -9.12 -1.68 27.73
CA LEU A 319 -10.47 -1.12 27.84
C LEU A 319 -11.19 -1.61 29.11
N ALA A 320 -11.07 -2.89 29.45
CA ALA A 320 -11.76 -3.49 30.59
C ALA A 320 -11.25 -2.95 31.93
N GLY A 321 -9.94 -2.66 31.99
CA GLY A 321 -9.29 -1.97 33.11
C GLY A 321 -9.54 -0.46 33.17
N GLY A 322 -10.16 0.14 32.16
CA GLY A 322 -10.41 1.58 32.09
C GLY A 322 -9.13 2.43 31.97
N HIS A 323 -8.09 1.87 31.35
CA HIS A 323 -6.79 2.52 31.19
C HIS A 323 -6.76 3.51 30.02
N ARG A 324 -7.67 3.38 29.06
CA ARG A 324 -7.60 4.16 27.82
C ARG A 324 -7.83 5.66 28.04
N LYS A 325 -8.65 6.01 29.04
CA LYS A 325 -8.98 7.41 29.41
C LYS A 325 -9.31 8.24 28.17
N HIS A 326 -10.29 7.78 27.40
CA HIS A 326 -10.72 8.39 26.13
C HIS A 326 -9.54 8.86 25.25
N GLY A 327 -8.49 8.04 25.16
CA GLY A 327 -7.32 8.25 24.33
C GLY A 327 -6.16 9.03 24.98
N ASP A 328 -6.27 9.50 26.22
CA ASP A 328 -5.21 10.27 26.90
C ASP A 328 -3.97 9.42 27.10
N PHE A 329 -4.17 8.18 27.58
CA PHE A 329 -3.09 7.20 27.76
C PHE A 329 -2.38 6.91 26.44
N TYR A 330 -3.15 6.63 25.38
CA TYR A 330 -2.58 6.25 24.09
C TYR A 330 -1.79 7.38 23.45
N TRP A 331 -2.34 8.60 23.44
CA TRP A 331 -1.67 9.76 22.87
C TRP A 331 -0.37 10.06 23.63
N ARG A 332 -0.39 9.97 24.97
CA ARG A 332 0.83 10.17 25.76
C ARG A 332 1.90 9.13 25.43
N HIS A 333 1.51 7.87 25.24
CA HIS A 333 2.43 6.81 24.88
C HIS A 333 3.12 7.08 23.54
N ILE A 334 2.32 7.41 22.51
CA ILE A 334 2.84 7.79 21.18
C ILE A 334 3.74 9.02 21.28
N TYR A 335 3.30 10.07 21.97
CA TYR A 335 4.08 11.29 22.18
C TYR A 335 5.44 11.00 22.82
N ASN A 336 5.48 10.14 23.85
CA ASN A 336 6.72 9.74 24.50
C ASN A 336 7.67 9.02 23.53
N MET A 337 7.17 8.13 22.68
CA MET A 337 8.02 7.43 21.72
C MET A 337 8.47 8.31 20.55
N VAL A 338 7.61 9.22 20.06
CA VAL A 338 8.01 10.15 18.99
C VAL A 338 9.02 11.20 19.49
N ARG A 339 8.82 11.77 20.69
CA ARG A 339 9.79 12.71 21.27
C ARG A 339 11.12 12.06 21.67
N LEU A 340 11.13 10.74 21.88
CA LEU A 340 12.34 9.96 22.09
C LEU A 340 13.21 9.94 20.82
N GLY A 341 12.60 10.12 19.64
CA GLY A 341 13.26 9.95 18.35
C GLY A 341 13.26 8.50 17.87
N SER A 342 12.22 7.71 18.20
CA SER A 342 12.09 6.35 17.69
C SER A 342 12.04 6.30 16.17
N GLN A 343 12.57 5.24 15.57
CA GLN A 343 12.64 5.08 14.12
C GLN A 343 11.31 4.63 13.53
N GLY A 344 10.40 4.12 14.34
CA GLY A 344 9.05 3.72 13.95
C GLY A 344 8.20 3.47 15.19
N LEU A 345 6.99 2.96 14.99
CA LEU A 345 6.09 2.55 16.07
C LEU A 345 5.53 1.16 15.76
N TYR A 346 5.45 0.32 16.80
CA TYR A 346 4.69 -0.92 16.78
C TYR A 346 3.44 -0.75 17.65
N VAL A 347 2.25 -0.80 17.08
CA VAL A 347 1.00 -0.69 17.82
C VAL A 347 0.51 -2.07 18.23
N SER A 348 0.42 -2.29 19.54
CA SER A 348 -0.16 -3.48 20.14
C SER A 348 -1.55 -3.12 20.69
N MET A 349 -2.67 -3.47 20.05
CA MET A 349 -2.81 -4.32 18.85
C MET A 349 -3.86 -3.77 17.88
N PHE A 350 -3.91 -4.31 16.65
CA PHE A 350 -5.00 -4.01 15.73
C PHE A 350 -6.33 -4.61 16.20
N ASP A 351 -6.43 -5.92 16.41
CA ASP A 351 -7.69 -6.67 16.56
C ASP A 351 -7.87 -7.45 17.88
N GLU A 352 -7.07 -7.21 18.92
CA GLU A 352 -7.08 -7.96 20.20
C GLU A 352 -8.31 -7.70 21.12
N TYR A 353 -9.52 -8.07 20.68
CA TYR A 353 -10.78 -7.86 21.43
C TYR A 353 -10.89 -8.66 22.74
N ASN A 354 -10.17 -9.80 22.84
CA ASN A 354 -10.11 -10.66 24.03
C ASN A 354 -9.25 -10.06 25.17
N GLU A 355 -8.36 -9.12 24.87
CA GLU A 355 -7.57 -8.41 25.89
C GLU A 355 -7.93 -6.93 26.03
N GLY A 356 -8.79 -6.40 25.14
CA GLY A 356 -9.21 -5.01 25.21
C GLY A 356 -8.13 -4.02 24.77
N ASN A 357 -7.10 -4.48 24.03
CA ASN A 357 -5.96 -3.67 23.56
C ASN A 357 -6.07 -3.27 22.08
N GLN A 358 -7.19 -3.58 21.43
CA GLN A 358 -7.41 -3.32 20.01
C GLN A 358 -7.58 -1.82 19.69
N ILE A 359 -7.00 -1.37 18.58
CA ILE A 359 -7.35 -0.08 17.96
C ILE A 359 -8.49 -0.21 16.94
N ALA A 360 -8.84 -1.43 16.50
CA ALA A 360 -9.94 -1.69 15.58
C ALA A 360 -11.29 -1.21 16.14
N LYS A 361 -12.26 -1.04 15.21
CA LYS A 361 -13.53 -0.40 15.53
C LYS A 361 -14.28 -1.15 16.62
N THR A 362 -14.57 -0.47 17.72
CA THR A 362 -15.14 -1.04 18.94
C THR A 362 -16.47 -0.37 19.26
N SER A 363 -17.39 -1.08 19.90
CA SER A 363 -18.69 -0.55 20.33
C SER A 363 -18.56 0.77 21.09
N GLU A 364 -19.33 1.76 20.66
CA GLU A 364 -19.25 3.16 21.12
C GLU A 364 -19.86 3.33 22.50
N THR A 365 -20.98 2.64 22.72
CA THR A 365 -21.78 2.75 23.95
C THR A 365 -22.23 1.40 24.47
N GLN A 366 -22.62 1.34 25.75
CA GLN A 366 -23.20 0.13 26.34
C GLN A 366 -24.42 -0.38 25.54
N ALA A 367 -25.19 0.51 24.90
CA ALA A 367 -26.33 0.13 24.06
C ALA A 367 -25.93 -0.72 22.83
N THR A 368 -24.66 -0.64 22.41
CA THR A 368 -24.09 -1.41 21.29
C THR A 368 -23.25 -2.61 21.75
N THR A 369 -23.39 -3.00 23.01
CA THR A 369 -22.81 -4.24 23.57
C THR A 369 -23.94 -5.17 24.02
N PRO A 370 -23.68 -6.48 24.19
CA PRO A 370 -24.69 -7.41 24.68
C PRO A 370 -25.32 -6.97 26.00
N ALA A 371 -26.66 -6.97 26.05
CA ALA A 371 -27.40 -6.53 27.22
C ALA A 371 -27.09 -7.42 28.43
N GLY A 372 -26.82 -6.79 29.58
CA GLY A 372 -26.49 -7.50 30.82
C GLY A 372 -25.16 -8.24 30.81
N ALA A 373 -24.33 -8.08 29.76
CA ALA A 373 -22.96 -8.55 29.77
C ALA A 373 -22.03 -7.50 30.38
N SER A 374 -21.07 -7.92 31.19
CA SER A 374 -20.02 -7.06 31.77
C SER A 374 -18.93 -6.68 30.75
N ILE A 375 -19.33 -6.34 29.51
CA ILE A 375 -18.45 -5.95 28.41
C ILE A 375 -18.46 -4.42 28.33
N ARG A 376 -17.27 -3.80 28.34
CA ARG A 376 -17.14 -2.34 28.26
C ARG A 376 -17.18 -1.87 26.80
N ALA A 377 -17.81 -0.71 26.61
CA ALA A 377 -17.77 0.07 25.38
C ALA A 377 -16.75 1.21 25.49
N LEU A 378 -16.55 1.98 24.41
CA LEU A 378 -15.56 3.06 24.40
C LEU A 378 -15.94 4.27 25.28
N ASP A 379 -17.22 4.42 25.64
CA ASP A 379 -17.72 5.45 26.56
C ASP A 379 -17.61 5.07 28.05
N GLU A 380 -16.81 4.07 28.39
CA GLU A 380 -16.71 3.49 29.75
C GLU A 380 -16.32 4.49 30.84
N ASP A 381 -15.61 5.55 30.49
CA ASP A 381 -15.20 6.63 31.40
C ASP A 381 -16.16 7.84 31.37
N GLY A 382 -17.31 7.70 30.71
CA GLY A 382 -18.32 8.74 30.54
C GLY A 382 -18.06 9.69 29.36
N VAL A 383 -16.92 9.55 28.66
CA VAL A 383 -16.60 10.35 27.47
C VAL A 383 -16.90 9.54 26.22
N ALA A 384 -17.90 9.99 25.48
CA ALA A 384 -18.34 9.28 24.31
C ALA A 384 -17.29 9.30 23.18
N CYS A 385 -16.94 8.13 22.65
CA CYS A 385 -15.92 7.96 21.61
C CYS A 385 -16.50 7.22 20.42
N SER A 386 -16.24 7.68 19.18
CA SER A 386 -16.61 6.93 17.97
C SER A 386 -15.90 5.59 17.89
N SER A 387 -16.48 4.65 17.15
CA SER A 387 -15.92 3.31 17.03
C SER A 387 -14.52 3.34 16.42
N ASP A 388 -14.25 4.25 15.48
CA ASP A 388 -12.97 4.44 14.81
C ASP A 388 -11.95 5.30 15.60
N TYR A 389 -12.28 5.74 16.82
CA TYR A 389 -11.52 6.78 17.51
C TYR A 389 -10.03 6.43 17.69
N TYR A 390 -9.71 5.19 18.07
CA TYR A 390 -8.32 4.76 18.28
C TYR A 390 -7.56 4.57 16.96
N LEU A 391 -8.24 4.34 15.83
CA LEU A 391 -7.64 4.40 14.50
C LEU A 391 -7.26 5.85 14.16
N ARG A 392 -8.14 6.82 14.44
CA ARG A 392 -7.86 8.25 14.20
C ARG A 392 -6.71 8.77 15.06
N ILE A 393 -6.61 8.35 16.32
CA ILE A 393 -5.45 8.65 17.18
C ILE A 393 -4.16 8.07 16.56
N THR A 394 -4.23 6.84 16.06
CA THR A 394 -3.09 6.20 15.39
C THR A 394 -2.66 6.97 14.14
N ALA A 395 -3.62 7.47 13.35
CA ALA A 395 -3.35 8.30 12.18
C ALA A 395 -2.59 9.59 12.56
N ASP A 396 -3.05 10.31 13.59
CA ASP A 396 -2.39 11.52 14.07
C ASP A 396 -1.01 11.24 14.66
N GLY A 397 -0.87 10.12 15.38
CA GLY A 397 0.41 9.63 15.88
C GLY A 397 1.40 9.32 14.75
N GLY A 398 0.93 8.68 13.69
CA GLY A 398 1.71 8.43 12.48
C GLY A 398 2.13 9.71 11.76
N ARG A 399 1.24 10.71 11.67
CA ARG A 399 1.59 12.05 11.13
C ARG A 399 2.65 12.73 12.00
N MET A 400 2.58 12.59 13.32
CA MET A 400 3.58 13.14 14.24
C MET A 400 4.95 12.47 14.06
N LEU A 401 4.98 11.13 13.99
CA LEU A 401 6.20 10.35 13.70
C LEU A 401 6.84 10.78 12.36
N LYS A 402 6.02 11.03 11.33
CA LYS A 402 6.46 11.41 9.98
C LYS A 402 6.77 12.91 9.82
N GLY A 403 6.67 13.71 10.90
CA GLY A 403 6.92 15.15 10.87
C GLY A 403 5.84 15.98 10.13
N GLN A 404 4.69 15.37 9.83
CA GLN A 404 3.54 16.00 9.17
C GLN A 404 2.62 16.72 10.18
N LEU A 405 2.70 16.32 11.44
CA LEU A 405 2.11 17.00 12.59
C LEU A 405 3.26 17.41 13.51
N ALA A 406 3.23 18.66 14.00
CA ALA A 406 4.23 19.12 14.96
C ALA A 406 4.19 18.26 16.23
N LEU A 407 5.35 18.00 16.83
CA LEU A 407 5.45 17.28 18.09
C LEU A 407 4.61 18.01 19.16
N THR A 408 3.59 17.34 19.70
CA THR A 408 2.68 17.94 20.69
C THR A 408 2.21 16.91 21.72
N ALA A 409 2.25 17.31 22.99
CA ALA A 409 1.69 16.52 24.09
C ALA A 409 0.15 16.61 24.14
N VAL A 410 -0.44 17.63 23.50
CA VAL A 410 -1.88 17.84 23.44
C VAL A 410 -2.45 17.02 22.28
N ARG A 411 -3.37 16.10 22.58
CA ARG A 411 -4.02 15.26 21.57
C ARG A 411 -4.86 16.13 20.63
N PRO A 412 -4.59 16.11 19.31
CA PRO A 412 -5.42 16.84 18.34
C PRO A 412 -6.71 16.11 18.00
N THR A 413 -6.74 14.78 18.16
CA THR A 413 -7.88 13.93 17.84
C THR A 413 -9.00 14.10 18.88
N PRO A 414 -10.18 14.60 18.49
CA PRO A 414 -11.30 14.69 19.42
C PRO A 414 -12.01 13.33 19.57
N PRO A 415 -12.46 12.97 20.79
CA PRO A 415 -13.36 11.86 21.05
C PRO A 415 -14.77 12.26 20.58
N THR A 416 -14.96 12.36 19.27
CA THR A 416 -16.27 12.60 18.69
C THR A 416 -16.99 11.28 18.60
N LEU A 417 -18.24 11.20 19.06
CA LEU A 417 -19.19 10.26 18.49
C LEU A 417 -19.42 10.70 17.05
N GLY A 418 -18.76 10.05 16.11
CA GLY A 418 -19.30 9.96 14.77
C GLY A 418 -20.61 9.22 14.94
N THR A 419 -21.71 9.94 15.13
CA THR A 419 -23.01 9.31 14.96
C THR A 419 -22.99 8.76 13.54
N PRO A 420 -23.27 7.46 13.29
CA PRO A 420 -23.73 7.09 11.97
C PRO A 420 -24.88 8.05 11.66
N PRO A 421 -24.96 8.63 10.45
CA PRO A 421 -26.10 9.45 10.11
C PRO A 421 -27.35 8.65 10.48
N PRO A 422 -28.33 9.23 11.20
CA PRO A 422 -29.63 8.62 11.22
C PRO A 422 -30.03 8.37 9.76
N ALA A 423 -30.80 7.32 9.49
CA ALA A 423 -31.35 7.03 8.16
C ALA A 423 -32.19 8.19 7.57
N SER A 424 -32.29 9.33 8.28
CA SER A 424 -32.90 10.59 7.88
C SER A 424 -32.02 11.53 7.04
N GLY A 425 -30.77 11.19 6.72
CA GLY A 425 -30.03 11.86 5.63
C GLY A 425 -29.30 13.17 5.97
N ASN A 426 -29.26 13.62 7.23
CA ASN A 426 -28.38 14.73 7.64
C ASN A 426 -26.94 14.23 7.91
N LEU A 427 -26.02 14.52 6.99
CA LEU A 427 -24.59 14.21 7.02
C LEU A 427 -23.79 14.97 8.09
N ALA A 428 -24.26 16.14 8.53
CA ALA A 428 -23.55 17.01 9.47
C ALA A 428 -23.85 16.71 10.95
N ALA A 429 -24.88 15.92 11.24
CA ALA A 429 -25.27 15.59 12.62
C ALA A 429 -24.11 14.93 13.39
N GLY A 430 -23.76 15.47 14.56
CA GLY A 430 -22.70 14.96 15.45
C GLY A 430 -21.28 15.06 14.90
N ARG A 431 -21.08 15.68 13.73
CA ARG A 431 -19.77 15.71 13.06
C ARG A 431 -18.78 16.70 13.70
N PRO A 432 -17.45 16.47 13.58
CA PRO A 432 -16.45 17.42 14.04
C PRO A 432 -16.63 18.80 13.40
N THR A 433 -16.51 19.86 14.21
CA THR A 433 -16.66 21.24 13.75
C THR A 433 -15.45 22.09 14.13
N SER A 434 -15.30 23.21 13.43
CA SER A 434 -14.38 24.30 13.78
C SER A 434 -15.02 25.64 13.41
N ALA A 435 -14.52 26.73 13.97
CA ALA A 435 -15.00 28.08 13.66
C ALA A 435 -13.86 29.09 13.74
N SER A 436 -14.04 30.27 13.15
CA SER A 436 -13.09 31.40 13.27
C SER A 436 -12.95 31.90 14.70
N SER A 437 -14.05 31.87 15.45
CA SER A 437 -14.10 32.22 16.87
C SER A 437 -15.36 31.61 17.50
N GLN A 438 -15.41 31.61 18.83
CA GLN A 438 -16.58 31.17 19.59
C GLN A 438 -16.70 31.91 20.92
N GLY A 439 -17.92 32.23 21.33
CA GLY A 439 -18.24 32.77 22.63
C GLY A 439 -18.16 31.71 23.74
N SER A 440 -17.87 32.13 24.97
CA SER A 440 -17.88 31.24 26.13
C SER A 440 -19.29 30.65 26.33
N GLY A 441 -19.41 29.32 26.26
CA GLY A 441 -20.70 28.60 26.36
C GLY A 441 -21.41 28.34 25.02
N PHE A 442 -20.88 28.84 23.89
CA PHE A 442 -21.47 28.67 22.56
C PHE A 442 -20.48 28.06 21.55
N PRO A 443 -19.91 26.87 21.82
CA PRO A 443 -18.90 26.25 20.96
C PRO A 443 -19.48 25.86 19.59
N SER A 444 -18.60 25.69 18.60
CA SER A 444 -19.01 25.31 17.24
C SER A 444 -19.81 24.00 17.18
N GLY A 445 -19.57 23.07 18.12
CA GLY A 445 -20.26 21.78 18.20
C GLY A 445 -21.77 21.88 18.44
N ASN A 446 -22.24 22.97 19.06
CA ASN A 446 -23.67 23.18 19.31
C ASN A 446 -24.49 23.22 18.02
N ALA A 447 -23.89 23.64 16.90
CA ALA A 447 -24.61 23.71 15.63
C ALA A 447 -24.91 22.34 15.00
N VAL A 448 -24.41 21.23 15.55
CA VAL A 448 -24.60 19.86 15.02
C VAL A 448 -25.04 18.86 16.08
N ASP A 449 -25.39 19.31 17.29
CA ASP A 449 -25.74 18.47 18.44
C ASP A 449 -27.21 17.98 18.44
N SER A 450 -28.00 18.36 17.43
CA SER A 450 -29.45 18.10 17.30
C SER A 450 -30.33 18.80 18.35
N ASN A 451 -29.80 19.73 19.13
CA ASN A 451 -30.51 20.54 20.10
C ASN A 451 -30.68 21.99 19.61
N VAL A 452 -31.84 22.30 19.02
CA VAL A 452 -32.16 23.65 18.54
C VAL A 452 -32.29 24.72 19.63
N GLY A 453 -32.16 24.35 20.91
CA GLY A 453 -32.06 25.28 22.04
C GLY A 453 -30.63 25.69 22.39
N SER A 454 -29.60 24.95 21.92
CA SER A 454 -28.19 25.34 21.97
C SER A 454 -27.81 26.06 20.66
N TYR A 455 -26.70 26.80 20.65
CA TYR A 455 -26.20 27.43 19.43
C TYR A 455 -24.69 27.69 19.49
N TRP A 456 -24.06 27.74 18.32
CA TRP A 456 -22.76 28.37 18.14
C TRP A 456 -22.95 29.89 17.99
N GLU A 457 -22.05 30.66 18.59
CA GLU A 457 -21.96 32.11 18.43
C GLU A 457 -20.49 32.53 18.23
N SER A 458 -20.21 33.35 17.21
CA SER A 458 -18.89 33.91 16.98
C SER A 458 -18.59 35.12 17.90
N ALA A 459 -17.36 35.63 17.86
CA ALA A 459 -17.02 36.90 18.50
C ALA A 459 -17.87 38.07 17.96
N ASN A 460 -18.30 38.97 18.86
CA ASN A 460 -19.11 40.14 18.54
C ASN A 460 -18.33 41.19 17.73
N GLY A 461 -18.99 41.80 16.74
CA GLY A 461 -18.47 42.94 15.97
C GLY A 461 -17.35 42.60 14.99
N ALA A 462 -17.09 41.32 14.73
CA ALA A 462 -15.90 40.85 14.01
C ALA A 462 -16.19 40.20 12.65
N PHE A 463 -17.29 40.56 11.96
CA PHE A 463 -17.60 39.97 10.66
C PHE A 463 -16.52 40.25 9.58
N PRO A 464 -16.28 39.34 8.63
CA PRO A 464 -16.93 38.03 8.48
C PRO A 464 -16.40 37.00 9.49
N GLN A 465 -17.29 36.10 9.91
CA GLN A 465 -16.98 34.97 10.79
C GLN A 465 -17.39 33.68 10.09
N TRP A 466 -16.69 32.57 10.34
CA TRP A 466 -16.99 31.31 9.70
C TRP A 466 -17.18 30.17 10.70
N TRP A 467 -18.03 29.22 10.31
CA TRP A 467 -18.26 27.94 10.97
C TRP A 467 -18.07 26.81 9.95
N GLN A 468 -17.54 25.67 10.36
CA GLN A 468 -17.21 24.54 9.47
C GLN A 468 -17.53 23.19 10.12
N VAL A 469 -17.89 22.21 9.29
CA VAL A 469 -18.05 20.79 9.66
C VAL A 469 -17.24 19.87 8.75
N ASP A 470 -16.66 18.80 9.31
CA ASP A 470 -16.10 17.65 8.56
C ASP A 470 -17.14 16.52 8.51
N LEU A 471 -17.69 16.25 7.33
CA LEU A 471 -18.69 15.20 7.09
C LEU A 471 -18.13 13.78 7.21
N GLY A 472 -16.81 13.61 7.44
CA GLY A 472 -16.13 12.34 7.65
C GLY A 472 -15.74 11.61 6.37
N ALA A 473 -16.47 11.83 5.27
CA ALA A 473 -16.14 11.37 3.93
C ALA A 473 -16.60 12.40 2.89
N SER A 474 -16.13 12.26 1.65
CA SER A 474 -16.62 13.07 0.54
C SER A 474 -18.03 12.62 0.14
N HIS A 475 -18.97 13.56 0.09
CA HIS A 475 -20.35 13.31 -0.34
C HIS A 475 -20.75 14.25 -1.49
N GLN A 476 -21.66 13.82 -2.36
CA GLN A 476 -22.34 14.71 -3.32
C GLN A 476 -23.42 15.51 -2.59
N VAL A 477 -23.06 16.66 -2.05
CA VAL A 477 -23.96 17.51 -1.25
C VAL A 477 -24.80 18.39 -2.15
N ASN A 478 -26.12 18.43 -1.95
CA ASN A 478 -27.03 19.27 -2.74
C ASN A 478 -28.06 20.06 -1.92
N LYS A 479 -28.07 19.93 -0.60
CA LYS A 479 -29.05 20.62 0.24
C LYS A 479 -28.47 20.92 1.62
N LEU A 480 -28.75 22.14 2.09
CA LEU A 480 -28.38 22.68 3.40
C LEU A 480 -29.64 23.12 4.12
N VAL A 481 -29.79 22.78 5.40
CA VAL A 481 -30.84 23.34 6.28
C VAL A 481 -30.16 24.01 7.47
N LEU A 482 -30.50 25.26 7.72
CA LEU A 482 -29.97 26.06 8.83
C LEU A 482 -31.10 26.43 9.78
N ARG A 483 -30.84 26.41 11.09
CA ARG A 483 -31.83 26.83 12.09
C ARG A 483 -31.24 27.77 13.14
N LEU A 484 -32.12 28.58 13.72
CA LEU A 484 -31.92 29.32 14.97
C LEU A 484 -32.99 28.89 15.99
N PRO A 485 -32.83 29.19 17.28
CA PRO A 485 -33.83 28.85 18.28
C PRO A 485 -35.19 29.47 17.94
N ALA A 486 -36.26 28.69 18.01
CA ALA A 486 -37.59 29.13 17.58
C ALA A 486 -38.15 30.32 18.40
N SER A 487 -37.67 30.51 19.63
CA SER A 487 -38.05 31.62 20.52
C SER A 487 -37.43 32.97 20.15
N TRP A 488 -36.45 33.00 19.23
CA TRP A 488 -35.76 34.22 18.84
C TRP A 488 -36.56 35.05 17.85
N GLY A 489 -36.46 36.39 17.91
CA GLY A 489 -37.06 37.28 16.92
C GLY A 489 -36.47 37.12 15.51
N ALA A 490 -37.28 37.46 14.50
CA ALA A 490 -36.93 37.35 13.09
C ALA A 490 -35.64 38.11 12.74
N ARG A 491 -34.79 37.50 11.92
CA ARG A 491 -33.50 38.10 11.51
C ARG A 491 -33.00 37.54 10.19
N THR A 492 -32.05 38.23 9.59
CA THR A 492 -31.35 37.76 8.39
C THR A 492 -29.86 37.62 8.69
N GLN A 493 -29.26 36.53 8.21
CA GLN A 493 -27.80 36.41 8.14
C GLN A 493 -27.34 36.34 6.69
N THR A 494 -26.27 37.06 6.33
CA THR A 494 -25.67 37.01 5.00
C THR A 494 -24.59 35.93 4.97
N ILE A 495 -24.84 34.82 4.27
CA ILE A 495 -24.02 33.61 4.34
C ILE A 495 -23.50 33.22 2.94
N THR A 496 -22.22 32.90 2.84
CA THR A 496 -21.59 32.20 1.71
C THR A 496 -21.35 30.74 2.09
N VAL A 497 -21.70 29.79 1.22
CA VAL A 497 -21.49 28.35 1.43
C VAL A 497 -20.27 27.91 0.63
N LEU A 498 -19.30 27.30 1.32
CA LEU A 498 -18.03 26.85 0.79
C LEU A 498 -17.89 25.33 0.99
N GLY A 499 -17.22 24.66 0.04
CA GLY A 499 -16.94 23.22 0.07
C GLY A 499 -15.46 22.92 -0.11
N SER A 500 -14.99 21.85 0.52
CA SER A 500 -13.63 21.33 0.36
C SER A 500 -13.62 19.80 0.49
N VAL A 501 -12.69 19.13 -0.20
CA VAL A 501 -12.45 17.68 -0.05
C VAL A 501 -11.34 17.36 0.96
N ASP A 502 -10.45 18.31 1.21
CA ASP A 502 -9.22 18.14 2.01
C ASP A 502 -9.20 18.97 3.31
N GLY A 503 -10.13 19.91 3.46
CA GLY A 503 -10.25 20.79 4.62
C GLY A 503 -9.28 21.97 4.59
N GLY A 504 -8.45 22.09 3.54
CA GLY A 504 -7.51 23.17 3.33
C GLY A 504 -8.02 24.18 2.31
N SER A 505 -8.25 23.74 1.07
CA SER A 505 -8.68 24.61 -0.03
C SER A 505 -10.20 24.59 -0.18
N PHE A 506 -10.84 25.77 -0.15
CA PHE A 506 -12.29 25.91 -0.21
C PHE A 506 -12.75 26.58 -1.51
N ALA A 507 -13.74 25.98 -2.17
CA ALA A 507 -14.44 26.53 -3.32
C ALA A 507 -15.85 27.01 -2.92
N THR A 508 -16.36 28.04 -3.58
CA THR A 508 -17.73 28.53 -3.37
C THR A 508 -18.75 27.57 -3.99
N ILE A 509 -19.63 27.00 -3.15
CA ILE A 509 -20.79 26.21 -3.57
C ILE A 509 -21.98 27.14 -3.85
N ALA A 510 -22.21 28.10 -2.94
CA ALA A 510 -23.23 29.13 -3.11
C ALA A 510 -22.69 30.47 -2.64
N GLY A 511 -22.84 31.50 -3.49
CA GLY A 511 -22.39 32.87 -3.19
C GLY A 511 -23.11 33.49 -2.00
N ALA A 512 -22.59 34.64 -1.55
CA ALA A 512 -23.17 35.40 -0.44
C ALA A 512 -24.65 35.73 -0.70
N SER A 513 -25.54 35.25 0.17
CA SER A 513 -26.97 35.50 0.06
C SER A 513 -27.61 35.67 1.44
N ALA A 514 -28.77 36.33 1.47
CA ALA A 514 -29.56 36.49 2.68
C ALA A 514 -30.27 35.18 3.05
N PHE A 515 -30.09 34.75 4.29
CA PHE A 515 -30.82 33.65 4.92
C PHE A 515 -31.75 34.27 5.97
N THR A 516 -33.04 34.33 5.67
CA THR A 516 -34.07 34.93 6.51
C THR A 516 -34.64 33.89 7.47
N PHE A 517 -34.35 34.05 8.75
CA PHE A 517 -34.90 33.25 9.84
C PHE A 517 -36.17 33.92 10.35
N ASP A 518 -37.31 33.28 10.12
CA ASP A 518 -38.63 33.76 10.54
C ASP A 518 -39.22 32.83 11.61
N PRO A 519 -39.59 33.33 12.80
CA PRO A 519 -40.19 32.53 13.86
C PRO A 519 -41.50 31.87 13.43
N ALA A 520 -42.23 32.46 12.47
CA ALA A 520 -43.44 31.87 11.91
C ALA A 520 -43.17 30.54 11.17
N THR A 521 -41.95 30.33 10.67
CA THR A 521 -41.48 29.07 10.05
C THR A 521 -40.56 28.27 10.97
N GLY A 522 -40.54 28.59 12.27
CA GLY A 522 -39.67 27.95 13.26
C GLY A 522 -38.20 28.32 13.10
N ASN A 523 -37.89 29.51 12.59
CA ASN A 523 -36.53 29.99 12.34
C ASN A 523 -35.68 28.96 11.56
N THR A 524 -36.27 28.36 10.53
CA THR A 524 -35.62 27.32 9.71
C THR A 524 -35.50 27.80 8.27
N VAL A 525 -34.32 27.65 7.68
CA VAL A 525 -34.02 27.99 6.28
C VAL A 525 -33.47 26.78 5.56
N THR A 526 -34.15 26.37 4.48
CA THR A 526 -33.67 25.32 3.57
C THR A 526 -33.12 25.93 2.30
N ARG A 527 -31.92 25.52 1.89
CA ARG A 527 -31.24 25.96 0.68
C ARG A 527 -30.85 24.76 -0.18
N THR A 528 -31.36 24.72 -1.40
CA THR A 528 -30.82 23.84 -2.45
C THR A 528 -29.47 24.39 -2.90
N LEU A 529 -28.49 23.51 -3.02
CA LEU A 529 -27.13 23.79 -3.46
C LEU A 529 -26.90 23.14 -4.83
N THR A 530 -25.99 23.71 -5.62
CA THR A 530 -25.41 22.99 -6.75
C THR A 530 -24.73 21.73 -6.23
N THR A 531 -25.11 20.56 -6.74
CA THR A 531 -24.52 19.28 -6.32
C THR A 531 -23.01 19.35 -6.46
N THR A 532 -22.31 19.25 -5.33
CA THR A 532 -20.85 19.40 -5.26
C THR A 532 -20.28 18.32 -4.37
N THR A 533 -19.18 17.71 -4.81
CA THR A 533 -18.41 16.79 -3.96
C THR A 533 -17.69 17.57 -2.87
N ALA A 534 -18.07 17.35 -1.62
CA ALA A 534 -17.44 17.98 -0.46
C ALA A 534 -17.38 17.01 0.71
N ARG A 535 -16.25 17.05 1.44
CA ARG A 535 -16.10 16.45 2.76
C ARG A 535 -16.26 17.50 3.85
N HIS A 536 -15.81 18.72 3.60
CA HIS A 536 -15.92 19.83 4.55
C HIS A 536 -16.88 20.88 3.98
N ILE A 537 -17.83 21.33 4.81
CA ILE A 537 -18.71 22.45 4.50
C ILE A 537 -18.35 23.60 5.43
N ARG A 538 -18.13 24.79 4.88
CA ARG A 538 -17.87 26.03 5.63
C ARG A 538 -18.92 27.08 5.29
N LEU A 539 -19.50 27.69 6.32
CA LEU A 539 -20.44 28.80 6.24
C LEU A 539 -19.72 30.06 6.65
N SER A 540 -19.52 31.00 5.70
CA SER A 540 -18.92 32.31 5.97
C SER A 540 -20.02 33.36 6.09
N ILE A 541 -20.19 33.90 7.29
CA ILE A 541 -21.25 34.83 7.68
C ILE A 541 -20.68 36.25 7.69
N ALA A 542 -21.21 37.12 6.82
CA ALA A 542 -20.76 38.50 6.66
C ALA A 542 -21.62 39.53 7.40
N GLY A 543 -22.77 39.12 7.94
CA GLY A 543 -23.62 40.00 8.75
C GLY A 543 -24.82 39.25 9.33
N ASN A 544 -25.38 39.80 10.41
CA ASN A 544 -26.57 39.31 11.10
C ASN A 544 -27.38 40.52 11.60
N THR A 545 -28.67 40.60 11.27
CA THR A 545 -29.51 41.75 11.65
C THR A 545 -30.04 41.67 13.08
N GLY A 546 -29.99 40.50 13.73
CA GLY A 546 -30.54 40.29 15.07
C GLY A 546 -29.51 40.40 16.20
N TRP A 547 -28.21 40.28 15.89
CA TRP A 547 -27.12 40.30 16.86
C TRP A 547 -25.77 40.57 16.15
N PRO A 548 -24.76 41.22 16.77
CA PRO A 548 -23.49 41.50 16.11
C PRO A 548 -22.53 40.29 16.02
N ALA A 549 -23.04 39.06 15.91
CA ALA A 549 -22.23 37.84 15.72
C ALA A 549 -22.91 36.84 14.77
N GLY A 550 -22.14 35.93 14.19
CA GLY A 550 -22.66 34.78 13.47
C GLY A 550 -23.25 33.79 14.45
N GLN A 551 -24.45 33.28 14.18
CA GLN A 551 -25.16 32.38 15.09
C GLN A 551 -25.76 31.20 14.31
N LEU A 552 -25.62 29.97 14.82
CA LEU A 552 -26.22 28.78 14.21
C LEU A 552 -26.63 27.79 15.32
N ALA A 553 -27.92 27.45 15.41
CA ALA A 553 -28.41 26.44 16.34
C ALA A 553 -28.42 25.04 15.73
N GLN A 554 -28.64 24.94 14.41
CA GLN A 554 -28.53 23.67 13.71
C GLN A 554 -28.05 23.88 12.29
N VAL A 555 -27.13 23.03 11.85
CA VAL A 555 -26.66 22.90 10.47
C VAL A 555 -26.88 21.46 10.04
N GLU A 556 -27.67 21.31 9.00
CA GLU A 556 -27.96 20.02 8.38
C GLU A 556 -27.47 20.02 6.94
N VAL A 557 -26.71 18.99 6.56
CA VAL A 557 -26.15 18.84 5.21
C VAL A 557 -26.68 17.54 4.64
N TYR A 558 -27.20 17.56 3.41
CA TYR A 558 -27.80 16.38 2.81
C TYR A 558 -27.10 16.03 1.50
N ALA A 559 -26.87 14.73 1.31
CA ALA A 559 -26.47 14.19 0.03
C ALA A 559 -27.64 14.30 -0.98
N ALA A 560 -27.31 14.34 -2.27
CA ALA A 560 -28.28 14.07 -3.31
C ALA A 560 -28.87 12.66 -3.10
N SER A 561 -30.14 12.56 -2.73
CA SER A 561 -30.87 11.30 -2.70
C SER A 561 -30.93 10.75 -4.12
N GLY A 562 -30.34 9.58 -4.35
CA GLY A 562 -30.17 9.00 -5.68
C GLY A 562 -31.49 8.90 -6.47
N THR A 563 -31.50 9.51 -7.65
CA THR A 563 -31.97 8.76 -8.82
C THR A 563 -31.06 7.55 -8.96
N THR A 564 -31.61 6.40 -9.38
CA THR A 564 -30.80 5.22 -9.72
C THR A 564 -29.68 5.66 -10.66
N ASP A 565 -28.45 5.60 -10.17
CA ASP A 565 -27.26 5.78 -10.98
C ASP A 565 -27.15 4.56 -11.90
N ASN A 566 -27.40 4.77 -13.18
CA ASN A 566 -27.37 3.70 -14.16
C ASN A 566 -25.93 3.51 -14.61
N PRO A 567 -25.44 2.27 -14.81
CA PRO A 567 -24.11 2.09 -15.38
C PRO A 567 -24.00 2.82 -16.73
N PRO A 568 -22.83 3.38 -17.07
CA PRO A 568 -22.63 4.05 -18.35
C PRO A 568 -23.03 3.17 -19.53
N THR A 569 -23.43 3.78 -20.64
CA THR A 569 -23.63 3.05 -21.89
C THR A 569 -22.33 2.38 -22.34
N ALA A 570 -22.41 1.25 -23.04
CA ALA A 570 -21.22 0.59 -23.56
C ALA A 570 -20.48 1.53 -24.54
N PRO A 571 -19.14 1.66 -24.45
CA PRO A 571 -18.38 2.38 -25.47
C PRO A 571 -18.65 1.77 -26.84
N SER A 572 -18.80 2.60 -27.87
CA SER A 572 -19.10 2.13 -29.22
C SER A 572 -17.97 2.47 -30.19
N GLY A 573 -17.95 1.85 -31.38
CA GLY A 573 -16.98 2.21 -32.42
C GLY A 573 -15.52 1.96 -32.02
N LEU A 574 -15.24 0.96 -31.18
CA LEU A 574 -13.85 0.59 -30.89
C LEU A 574 -13.15 0.19 -32.19
N THR A 575 -12.00 0.80 -32.45
CA THR A 575 -11.18 0.61 -33.65
C THR A 575 -9.69 0.64 -33.32
N VAL A 576 -8.88 0.01 -34.17
CA VAL A 576 -7.41 0.03 -34.10
C VAL A 576 -6.90 1.18 -34.95
N THR A 577 -6.14 2.08 -34.36
CA THR A 577 -5.61 3.29 -35.02
C THR A 577 -4.13 3.20 -35.38
N GLY A 578 -3.41 2.22 -34.82
CA GLY A 578 -2.00 1.97 -35.13
C GLY A 578 -1.48 0.71 -34.45
N ARG A 579 -0.35 0.18 -34.93
CA ARG A 579 0.35 -0.95 -34.33
C ARG A 579 1.86 -0.84 -34.54
N THR A 580 2.61 -1.53 -33.68
CA THR A 580 4.05 -1.76 -33.81
C THR A 580 4.33 -3.23 -33.51
N ALA A 581 5.60 -3.61 -33.45
CA ALA A 581 6.00 -4.94 -33.00
C ALA A 581 5.64 -5.23 -31.53
N SER A 582 5.36 -4.20 -30.72
CA SER A 582 5.11 -4.38 -29.29
C SER A 582 3.98 -3.52 -28.72
N SER A 583 3.17 -2.91 -29.59
CA SER A 583 2.02 -2.11 -29.15
C SER A 583 0.88 -2.07 -30.16
N VAL A 584 -0.33 -1.81 -29.65
CA VAL A 584 -1.54 -1.54 -30.42
C VAL A 584 -2.19 -0.27 -29.88
N SER A 585 -2.54 0.66 -30.76
CA SER A 585 -3.27 1.90 -30.45
C SER A 585 -4.75 1.73 -30.80
N LEU A 586 -5.62 2.21 -29.92
CA LEU A 586 -7.06 2.03 -29.96
C LEU A 586 -7.77 3.38 -29.79
N ALA A 587 -8.91 3.54 -30.45
CA ALA A 587 -9.84 4.65 -30.26
C ALA A 587 -11.29 4.16 -30.26
N TRP A 588 -12.17 4.85 -29.55
CA TRP A 588 -13.60 4.54 -29.47
C TRP A 588 -14.44 5.81 -29.33
N THR A 589 -15.75 5.66 -29.47
CA THR A 589 -16.75 6.70 -29.19
C THR A 589 -17.08 6.69 -27.70
N ALA A 590 -17.16 7.88 -27.11
CA ALA A 590 -17.45 8.07 -25.70
C ALA A 590 -18.80 7.44 -25.29
N SER A 591 -18.82 6.88 -24.09
CA SER A 591 -20.05 6.47 -23.40
C SER A 591 -20.79 7.69 -22.84
N THR A 592 -22.09 7.51 -22.64
CA THR A 592 -22.96 8.45 -21.93
C THR A 592 -23.41 7.86 -20.62
N ASP A 593 -23.61 8.70 -19.64
CA ASP A 593 -24.02 8.29 -18.30
C ASP A 593 -24.84 9.42 -17.65
N ASP A 594 -25.72 9.08 -16.72
CA ASP A 594 -26.54 10.05 -16.00
C ASP A 594 -25.73 10.83 -14.94
N ASN A 595 -24.62 10.26 -14.44
CA ASN A 595 -23.70 10.90 -13.51
C ASN A 595 -22.29 11.20 -14.08
N GLY A 596 -22.07 10.87 -15.34
CA GLY A 596 -20.87 11.19 -16.10
C GLY A 596 -19.80 10.11 -16.03
N VAL A 597 -19.19 9.84 -17.18
CA VAL A 597 -18.13 8.85 -17.32
C VAL A 597 -16.80 9.41 -16.79
N THR A 598 -16.21 8.74 -15.80
CA THR A 598 -14.94 9.11 -15.18
C THR A 598 -13.74 8.44 -15.84
N GLY A 599 -13.95 7.37 -16.60
CA GLY A 599 -12.90 6.75 -17.38
C GLY A 599 -13.31 5.47 -18.10
N TYR A 600 -12.34 4.87 -18.78
CA TYR A 600 -12.48 3.68 -19.60
C TYR A 600 -11.41 2.66 -19.23
N GLN A 601 -11.78 1.39 -19.24
CA GLN A 601 -10.88 0.26 -19.06
C GLN A 601 -10.75 -0.49 -20.38
N VAL A 602 -9.54 -0.56 -20.91
CA VAL A 602 -9.19 -1.39 -22.06
C VAL A 602 -8.90 -2.79 -21.56
N ARG A 603 -9.53 -3.79 -22.18
CA ARG A 603 -9.43 -5.19 -21.80
C ARG A 603 -8.85 -6.02 -22.93
N GLN A 604 -7.95 -6.94 -22.60
CA GLN A 604 -7.38 -7.94 -23.49
C GLN A 604 -7.77 -9.32 -22.98
N GLY A 605 -8.52 -10.09 -23.77
CA GLY A 605 -9.00 -11.42 -23.34
C GLY A 605 -9.82 -11.39 -22.03
N GLY A 606 -10.50 -10.27 -21.74
CA GLY A 606 -11.28 -10.05 -20.51
C GLY A 606 -10.54 -9.34 -19.37
N THR A 607 -9.21 -9.38 -19.35
CA THR A 607 -8.35 -8.75 -18.33
C THR A 607 -8.12 -7.28 -18.64
N VAL A 608 -8.21 -6.39 -17.65
CA VAL A 608 -7.89 -4.96 -17.82
C VAL A 608 -6.39 -4.77 -18.03
N VAL A 609 -6.01 -4.19 -19.16
CA VAL A 609 -4.61 -3.92 -19.55
C VAL A 609 -4.26 -2.44 -19.54
N SER A 610 -5.26 -1.56 -19.55
CA SER A 610 -5.06 -0.11 -19.43
C SER A 610 -6.33 0.57 -18.89
N THR A 611 -6.16 1.68 -18.18
CA THR A 611 -7.25 2.57 -17.75
C THR A 611 -6.92 3.99 -18.17
N VAL A 612 -7.84 4.66 -18.86
CA VAL A 612 -7.66 6.01 -19.39
C VAL A 612 -8.90 6.86 -19.14
N THR A 613 -8.76 8.18 -19.07
CA THR A 613 -9.90 9.11 -18.94
C THR A 613 -10.42 9.59 -20.30
N GLY A 614 -9.58 9.56 -21.34
CA GLY A 614 -9.94 9.88 -22.72
C GLY A 614 -10.50 8.69 -23.51
N THR A 615 -10.82 8.90 -24.78
CA THR A 615 -11.40 7.89 -25.68
C THR A 615 -10.38 7.18 -26.57
N THR A 616 -9.11 7.19 -26.15
CA THR A 616 -7.99 6.58 -26.86
C THR A 616 -7.03 5.93 -25.87
N ALA A 617 -6.40 4.82 -26.26
CA ALA A 617 -5.37 4.16 -25.47
C ALA A 617 -4.34 3.47 -26.36
N THR A 618 -3.10 3.35 -25.86
CA THR A 618 -2.08 2.49 -26.45
C THR A 618 -1.74 1.37 -25.48
N VAL A 619 -1.92 0.12 -25.90
CA VAL A 619 -1.50 -1.07 -25.16
C VAL A 619 -0.10 -1.43 -25.62
N SER A 620 0.87 -1.37 -24.72
CA SER A 620 2.29 -1.66 -24.97
C SER A 620 2.74 -2.95 -24.29
N GLY A 621 3.95 -3.43 -24.62
CA GLY A 621 4.52 -4.65 -24.04
C GLY A 621 3.95 -5.93 -24.65
N LEU A 622 3.39 -5.84 -25.86
CA LEU A 622 2.85 -6.97 -26.60
C LEU A 622 3.98 -7.74 -27.31
N SER A 623 3.78 -9.04 -27.52
CA SER A 623 4.69 -9.87 -28.32
C SER A 623 4.50 -9.54 -29.81
N ALA A 624 5.60 -9.56 -30.56
CA ALA A 624 5.58 -9.33 -32.01
C ALA A 624 4.86 -10.46 -32.76
N SER A 625 4.34 -10.15 -33.94
CA SER A 625 3.61 -11.10 -34.81
C SER A 625 2.48 -11.88 -34.09
N THR A 626 1.88 -11.30 -33.04
CA THR A 626 0.92 -11.97 -32.16
C THR A 626 -0.44 -11.28 -32.25
N SER A 627 -1.51 -12.08 -32.34
CA SER A 627 -2.88 -11.58 -32.43
C SER A 627 -3.48 -11.32 -31.04
N TYR A 628 -4.06 -10.14 -30.85
CA TYR A 628 -4.68 -9.71 -29.61
C TYR A 628 -6.10 -9.20 -29.86
N THR A 629 -7.03 -9.58 -28.99
CA THR A 629 -8.42 -9.11 -29.02
C THR A 629 -8.68 -8.15 -27.88
N PHE A 630 -9.20 -6.96 -28.20
CA PHE A 630 -9.49 -5.90 -27.26
C PHE A 630 -10.98 -5.55 -27.18
N THR A 631 -11.44 -5.21 -25.98
CA THR A 631 -12.73 -4.56 -25.70
C THR A 631 -12.52 -3.40 -24.73
N VAL A 632 -13.49 -2.49 -24.63
CA VAL A 632 -13.44 -1.36 -23.69
C VAL A 632 -14.73 -1.30 -22.87
N THR A 633 -14.62 -1.01 -21.57
CA THR A 633 -15.75 -0.73 -20.68
C THR A 633 -15.61 0.67 -20.08
N ALA A 634 -16.69 1.42 -19.95
CA ALA A 634 -16.72 2.72 -19.27
C ALA A 634 -17.01 2.57 -17.77
N ARG A 635 -16.62 3.57 -16.99
CA ARG A 635 -16.88 3.70 -15.54
C ARG A 635 -17.37 5.10 -15.20
N ASP A 636 -18.21 5.18 -14.20
CA ASP A 636 -18.70 6.44 -13.62
C ASP A 636 -18.01 6.78 -12.28
N ALA A 637 -18.48 7.84 -11.63
CA ALA A 637 -17.94 8.30 -10.34
C ALA A 637 -18.39 7.44 -9.15
N ALA A 638 -19.47 6.67 -9.27
CA ALA A 638 -19.96 5.76 -8.24
C ALA A 638 -19.33 4.36 -8.32
N GLY A 639 -18.58 4.08 -9.41
CA GLY A 639 -17.88 2.83 -9.63
C GLY A 639 -18.66 1.80 -10.45
N ASN A 640 -19.82 2.14 -11.02
CA ASN A 640 -20.49 1.20 -11.93
C ASN A 640 -19.67 1.06 -13.22
N THR A 641 -19.86 -0.07 -13.90
CA THR A 641 -19.13 -0.41 -15.11
C THR A 641 -20.12 -0.77 -16.21
N SER A 642 -19.94 -0.20 -17.40
CA SER A 642 -20.77 -0.50 -18.56
C SER A 642 -20.62 -1.95 -19.04
N ALA A 643 -21.53 -2.38 -19.91
CA ALA A 643 -21.25 -3.51 -20.80
C ALA A 643 -20.02 -3.20 -21.70
N ALA A 644 -19.37 -4.25 -22.21
CA ALA A 644 -18.21 -4.10 -23.09
C ALA A 644 -18.61 -3.57 -24.48
N SER A 645 -17.69 -2.85 -25.11
CA SER A 645 -17.77 -2.44 -26.52
C SER A 645 -17.79 -3.63 -27.48
N ASN A 646 -17.90 -3.34 -28.79
CA ASN A 646 -17.50 -4.31 -29.81
C ASN A 646 -16.03 -4.73 -29.60
N ALA A 647 -15.71 -5.98 -29.94
CA ALA A 647 -14.34 -6.48 -29.89
C ALA A 647 -13.59 -6.11 -31.18
N VAL A 648 -12.28 -5.82 -31.06
CA VAL A 648 -11.37 -5.65 -32.21
C VAL A 648 -10.16 -6.54 -32.05
N THR A 649 -9.72 -7.15 -33.15
CA THR A 649 -8.54 -8.00 -33.19
C THR A 649 -7.43 -7.32 -33.99
N ALA A 650 -6.23 -7.24 -33.42
CA ALA A 650 -5.04 -6.73 -34.09
C ALA A 650 -3.86 -7.68 -33.92
N THR A 651 -3.13 -7.93 -35.01
CA THR A 651 -1.83 -8.61 -34.97
C THR A 651 -0.72 -7.56 -34.96
N THR A 652 0.18 -7.61 -33.97
CA THR A 652 1.38 -6.76 -33.89
C THR A 652 2.31 -7.00 -35.08
N ASP A 653 3.13 -6.00 -35.41
CA ASP A 653 4.10 -6.14 -36.50
C ASP A 653 5.25 -7.10 -36.13
N ALA A 654 6.07 -7.45 -37.10
CA ALA A 654 7.30 -8.20 -36.83
C ALA A 654 8.36 -7.29 -36.15
N PRO A 655 9.30 -7.85 -35.36
CA PRO A 655 10.37 -7.06 -34.74
C PRO A 655 11.17 -6.28 -35.79
N ALA A 656 11.55 -5.04 -35.48
CA ALA A 656 12.32 -4.16 -36.37
C ALA A 656 13.70 -4.72 -36.78
N ASN A 657 14.19 -5.77 -36.09
CA ASN A 657 15.46 -6.46 -36.37
C ASN A 657 15.27 -7.96 -36.65
N ALA A 658 14.09 -8.39 -37.11
CA ALA A 658 13.92 -9.77 -37.56
C ALA A 658 14.63 -9.96 -38.91
N ASP A 659 15.52 -10.96 -38.98
CA ASP A 659 16.07 -11.42 -40.25
C ASP A 659 14.95 -12.07 -41.08
N LEU A 660 14.57 -11.39 -42.16
CA LEU A 660 13.52 -11.78 -43.09
C LEU A 660 13.91 -13.00 -43.94
N ALA A 661 15.20 -13.32 -44.03
CA ALA A 661 15.74 -14.41 -44.84
C ALA A 661 15.80 -15.75 -44.09
N ARG A 662 15.80 -15.76 -42.75
CA ARG A 662 15.91 -16.99 -41.95
C ARG A 662 14.85 -18.04 -42.33
N GLY A 663 15.31 -19.24 -42.70
CA GLY A 663 14.47 -20.38 -43.07
C GLY A 663 13.68 -20.23 -44.37
N ARG A 664 13.99 -19.24 -45.20
CA ARG A 664 13.32 -19.00 -46.48
C ARG A 664 13.87 -19.88 -47.61
N SER A 665 13.10 -20.03 -48.68
CA SER A 665 13.57 -20.76 -49.86
C SER A 665 14.67 -19.99 -50.58
N THR A 666 15.72 -20.68 -50.99
CA THR A 666 16.88 -20.11 -51.67
C THR A 666 17.09 -20.71 -53.06
N SER A 667 17.88 -20.01 -53.88
CA SER A 667 18.39 -20.49 -55.15
C SER A 667 19.81 -19.95 -55.39
N GLU A 668 20.55 -20.56 -56.31
CA GLU A 668 21.95 -20.24 -56.58
C GLU A 668 22.33 -20.48 -58.04
N SER A 669 23.48 -19.95 -58.46
CA SER A 669 24.09 -20.24 -59.76
C SER A 669 24.68 -21.65 -59.82
N SER A 670 25.40 -22.06 -58.79
CA SER A 670 26.00 -23.38 -58.65
C SER A 670 26.41 -23.63 -57.20
N HIS A 671 26.74 -24.89 -56.88
CA HIS A 671 27.46 -25.23 -55.66
C HIS A 671 28.44 -26.38 -55.90
N VAL A 672 29.34 -26.60 -54.95
CA VAL A 672 30.18 -27.82 -54.87
C VAL A 672 29.79 -28.66 -53.66
N GLN A 673 29.91 -29.98 -53.80
CA GLN A 673 29.65 -30.95 -52.73
C GLN A 673 28.27 -30.72 -52.08
N SER A 674 28.19 -30.68 -50.75
CA SER A 674 26.97 -30.44 -49.99
C SER A 674 26.77 -28.98 -49.57
N TYR A 675 27.57 -28.04 -50.09
CA TYR A 675 27.56 -26.63 -49.71
C TYR A 675 26.54 -25.80 -50.51
N GLY A 676 25.28 -26.20 -50.47
CA GLY A 676 24.20 -25.55 -51.22
C GLY A 676 23.63 -24.28 -50.54
N SER A 677 22.80 -23.54 -51.27
CA SER A 677 22.24 -22.25 -50.86
C SER A 677 21.34 -22.29 -49.63
N GLY A 678 20.83 -23.44 -49.22
CA GLY A 678 20.05 -23.58 -47.99
C GLY A 678 20.85 -23.14 -46.75
N ASN A 679 22.17 -23.29 -46.80
CA ASN A 679 23.07 -22.98 -45.69
C ASN A 679 23.10 -21.47 -45.36
N VAL A 680 22.85 -20.57 -46.33
CA VAL A 680 22.91 -19.12 -46.05
C VAL A 680 21.72 -18.60 -45.23
N VAL A 681 20.71 -19.44 -44.97
CA VAL A 681 19.49 -19.08 -44.24
C VAL A 681 19.11 -20.08 -43.13
N ASP A 682 19.91 -21.12 -42.93
CA ASP A 682 19.70 -22.11 -41.84
C ASP A 682 20.09 -21.53 -40.47
N GLY A 683 20.92 -20.49 -40.52
CA GLY A 683 21.74 -19.85 -39.50
C GLY A 683 22.34 -20.74 -38.42
N ASP A 684 22.92 -21.85 -38.88
CA ASP A 684 24.13 -22.41 -38.31
C ASP A 684 25.33 -21.58 -38.80
N ALA A 685 26.15 -21.08 -37.89
CA ALA A 685 27.30 -20.25 -38.24
C ALA A 685 28.44 -21.06 -38.89
N ASN A 686 28.38 -22.39 -38.87
CA ASN A 686 29.45 -23.28 -39.37
C ASN A 686 29.12 -23.91 -40.73
N SER A 687 27.86 -23.88 -41.16
CA SER A 687 27.49 -24.25 -42.53
C SER A 687 27.76 -23.08 -43.47
N TYR A 688 27.94 -23.37 -44.76
CA TYR A 688 28.12 -22.33 -45.77
C TYR A 688 27.72 -22.82 -47.15
N TRP A 689 27.32 -21.87 -47.99
CA TRP A 689 27.25 -22.04 -49.43
C TRP A 689 28.64 -21.85 -50.05
N GLU A 690 29.00 -22.69 -51.02
CA GLU A 690 30.19 -22.53 -51.86
C GLU A 690 29.86 -22.81 -53.32
N SER A 691 30.12 -21.84 -54.20
CA SER A 691 29.91 -21.97 -55.64
C SER A 691 30.95 -22.86 -56.34
N ALA A 692 30.75 -23.17 -57.63
CA ALA A 692 31.79 -23.78 -58.46
C ALA A 692 33.11 -22.96 -58.48
N ASN A 693 34.23 -23.65 -58.39
CA ASN A 693 35.58 -23.05 -58.41
C ASN A 693 35.91 -22.44 -59.77
N ASN A 694 36.58 -21.28 -59.75
CA ASN A 694 37.06 -20.54 -60.92
C ASN A 694 35.96 -20.14 -61.93
N ALA A 695 34.72 -19.99 -61.47
CA ALA A 695 33.56 -19.76 -62.31
C ALA A 695 32.86 -18.42 -62.05
N PHE A 696 33.54 -17.41 -61.49
CA PHE A 696 32.93 -16.09 -61.25
C PHE A 696 32.38 -15.46 -62.56
N PRO A 697 31.24 -14.73 -62.52
CA PRO A 697 30.44 -14.41 -61.35
C PRO A 697 29.56 -15.58 -60.87
N GLN A 698 29.36 -15.67 -59.56
CA GLN A 698 28.51 -16.66 -58.91
C GLN A 698 27.53 -15.93 -57.98
N TRP A 699 26.32 -16.47 -57.79
CA TRP A 699 25.28 -15.83 -57.00
C TRP A 699 24.50 -16.78 -56.11
N VAL A 700 24.01 -16.25 -54.99
CA VAL A 700 23.04 -16.89 -54.09
C VAL A 700 21.91 -15.91 -53.79
N GLN A 701 20.69 -16.43 -53.68
CA GLN A 701 19.46 -15.65 -53.57
C GLN A 701 18.49 -16.26 -52.55
N VAL A 702 17.72 -15.40 -51.89
CA VAL A 702 16.60 -15.78 -51.02
C VAL A 702 15.27 -15.20 -51.51
N ASP A 703 14.18 -15.96 -51.43
CA ASP A 703 12.79 -15.50 -51.59
C ASP A 703 12.18 -15.22 -50.21
N LEU A 704 11.91 -13.96 -49.89
CA LEU A 704 11.32 -13.51 -48.63
C LEU A 704 9.85 -13.95 -48.46
N GLY A 705 9.25 -14.57 -49.48
CA GLY A 705 7.88 -15.09 -49.52
C GLY A 705 6.81 -14.04 -49.85
N ALA A 706 7.12 -12.76 -49.69
CA ALA A 706 6.29 -11.63 -50.09
C ALA A 706 7.18 -10.41 -50.36
N THR A 707 6.69 -9.44 -51.12
CA THR A 707 7.37 -8.16 -51.31
C THR A 707 7.45 -7.40 -49.99
N ARG A 708 8.66 -6.99 -49.60
CA ARG A 708 8.96 -6.24 -48.37
C ARG A 708 9.80 -5.01 -48.69
N THR A 709 9.66 -3.95 -47.90
CA THR A 709 10.60 -2.83 -47.90
C THR A 709 11.87 -3.24 -47.15
N VAL A 710 12.99 -3.39 -47.85
CA VAL A 710 14.29 -3.79 -47.29
C VAL A 710 15.27 -2.62 -47.31
N GLY A 711 16.13 -2.51 -46.29
CA GLY A 711 17.09 -1.40 -46.17
C GLY A 711 18.49 -1.81 -45.71
N ARG A 712 18.68 -3.08 -45.32
CA ARG A 712 19.96 -3.58 -44.84
C ARG A 712 20.11 -5.08 -45.07
N VAL A 713 21.32 -5.51 -45.43
CA VAL A 713 21.73 -6.92 -45.39
C VAL A 713 22.96 -7.10 -44.51
N VAL A 714 23.07 -8.26 -43.86
CA VAL A 714 24.28 -8.70 -43.17
C VAL A 714 24.74 -10.01 -43.80
N LEU A 715 25.99 -10.03 -44.25
CA LEU A 715 26.64 -11.18 -44.88
C LEU A 715 27.68 -11.74 -43.93
N LYS A 716 27.77 -13.06 -43.80
CA LYS A 716 28.74 -13.71 -42.90
C LYS A 716 29.50 -14.83 -43.60
N LEU A 717 30.71 -15.08 -43.12
CA LEU A 717 31.48 -16.31 -43.33
C LEU A 717 31.56 -17.07 -42.00
N PRO A 718 31.92 -18.37 -42.01
CA PRO A 718 32.07 -19.10 -40.75
C PRO A 718 33.08 -18.42 -39.82
N PRO A 719 32.81 -18.39 -38.50
CA PRO A 719 33.57 -17.57 -37.55
C PRO A 719 34.96 -18.14 -37.22
N SER A 720 35.26 -19.37 -37.62
CA SER A 720 36.54 -20.01 -37.36
C SER A 720 37.70 -19.20 -37.96
N SER A 721 38.75 -18.99 -37.16
CA SER A 721 39.97 -18.31 -37.60
C SER A 721 40.67 -19.00 -38.77
N ALA A 722 40.37 -20.29 -39.02
CA ALA A 722 40.84 -21.03 -40.19
C ALA A 722 40.35 -20.43 -41.53
N TRP A 723 39.28 -19.63 -41.49
CA TRP A 723 38.82 -18.90 -42.67
C TRP A 723 39.71 -17.71 -43.02
N ALA A 724 40.57 -17.25 -42.11
CA ALA A 724 41.48 -16.11 -42.29
C ALA A 724 40.80 -14.81 -42.78
N THR A 725 41.50 -13.68 -42.65
CA THR A 725 40.99 -12.42 -43.22
C THR A 725 41.03 -12.51 -44.74
N ARG A 726 39.90 -12.23 -45.39
CA ARG A 726 39.77 -12.29 -46.86
C ARG A 726 38.83 -11.21 -47.37
N THR A 727 38.86 -10.97 -48.68
CA THR A 727 37.97 -10.03 -49.35
C THR A 727 37.14 -10.76 -50.39
N GLN A 728 35.83 -10.51 -50.41
CA GLN A 728 34.96 -10.90 -51.53
C GLN A 728 34.45 -9.65 -52.24
N THR A 729 34.60 -9.60 -53.56
CA THR A 729 34.04 -8.53 -54.40
C THR A 729 32.61 -8.89 -54.76
N LEU A 730 31.65 -8.15 -54.20
CA LEU A 730 30.23 -8.51 -54.29
C LEU A 730 29.30 -7.31 -54.46
N ALA A 731 28.13 -7.56 -55.03
CA ALA A 731 27.00 -6.63 -55.16
C ALA A 731 25.74 -7.22 -54.49
N VAL A 732 24.85 -6.35 -54.02
CA VAL A 732 23.52 -6.71 -53.48
C VAL A 732 22.46 -6.27 -54.46
N GLN A 733 21.56 -7.17 -54.84
CA GLN A 733 20.50 -6.92 -55.80
C GLN A 733 19.13 -7.28 -55.22
N GLY A 734 18.10 -6.54 -55.64
CA GLY A 734 16.71 -6.71 -55.21
C GLY A 734 15.78 -6.90 -56.40
N SER A 735 14.74 -7.70 -56.22
CA SER A 735 13.71 -7.95 -57.24
C SER A 735 12.36 -8.24 -56.59
N THR A 736 11.26 -7.82 -57.23
CA THR A 736 9.89 -8.18 -56.81
C THR A 736 9.34 -9.41 -57.53
N ASP A 737 9.90 -9.78 -58.68
CA ASP A 737 9.40 -10.83 -59.58
C ASP A 737 10.33 -12.06 -59.69
N GLY A 738 11.58 -11.93 -59.23
CA GLY A 738 12.58 -12.99 -59.26
C GLY A 738 13.30 -13.16 -60.60
N SER A 739 13.02 -12.30 -61.58
CA SER A 739 13.63 -12.31 -62.92
C SER A 739 14.36 -11.01 -63.26
N SER A 740 13.81 -9.86 -62.86
CA SER A 740 14.39 -8.54 -63.10
C SER A 740 15.05 -8.00 -61.83
N PHE A 741 16.37 -7.83 -61.83
CA PHE A 741 17.13 -7.41 -60.64
C PHE A 741 17.67 -5.99 -60.75
N GLY A 742 17.32 -5.15 -59.78
CA GLY A 742 17.92 -3.84 -59.56
C GLY A 742 19.12 -3.92 -58.62
N THR A 743 20.09 -3.03 -58.77
CA THR A 743 21.24 -2.93 -57.86
C THR A 743 20.87 -2.14 -56.61
N LEU A 744 20.95 -2.76 -55.44
CA LEU A 744 20.75 -2.11 -54.13
C LEU A 744 22.08 -1.60 -53.55
N VAL A 745 23.14 -2.39 -53.72
CA VAL A 745 24.51 -2.02 -53.37
C VAL A 745 25.42 -2.40 -54.53
N GLY A 746 26.17 -1.43 -55.05
CA GLY A 746 27.11 -1.63 -56.15
C GLY A 746 28.24 -2.61 -55.80
N SER A 747 28.81 -3.22 -56.84
CA SER A 747 29.91 -4.18 -56.69
C SER A 747 31.14 -3.52 -56.06
N ALA A 748 31.62 -4.07 -54.94
CA ALA A 748 32.84 -3.63 -54.30
C ALA A 748 33.48 -4.76 -53.48
N ALA A 749 34.80 -4.66 -53.29
CA ALA A 749 35.56 -5.49 -52.37
C ALA A 749 35.07 -5.29 -50.92
N ARG A 750 34.65 -6.38 -50.26
CA ARG A 750 34.23 -6.41 -48.84
C ARG A 750 35.13 -7.32 -48.03
N THR A 751 35.73 -6.78 -46.98
CA THR A 751 36.63 -7.52 -46.09
C THR A 751 35.84 -8.28 -45.03
N PHE A 752 36.08 -9.58 -44.95
CA PHE A 752 35.63 -10.47 -43.89
C PHE A 752 36.85 -10.77 -43.01
N ASP A 753 36.77 -10.35 -41.75
CA ASP A 753 37.85 -10.49 -40.77
C ASP A 753 37.35 -11.32 -39.58
N PRO A 754 37.98 -12.47 -39.26
CA PRO A 754 37.57 -13.29 -38.12
C PRO A 754 37.62 -12.53 -36.78
N SER A 755 38.52 -11.54 -36.63
CA SER A 755 38.59 -10.70 -35.43
C SER A 755 37.38 -9.78 -35.26
N MET A 756 36.67 -9.49 -36.35
CA MET A 756 35.44 -8.70 -36.38
C MET A 756 34.20 -9.58 -36.62
N GLY A 757 34.31 -10.89 -36.37
CA GLY A 757 33.20 -11.84 -36.48
C GLY A 757 32.90 -12.32 -37.90
N ASN A 758 33.82 -12.15 -38.85
CA ASN A 758 33.69 -12.59 -40.24
C ASN A 758 32.36 -12.14 -40.88
N GLN A 759 32.01 -10.87 -40.68
CA GLN A 759 30.73 -10.32 -41.12
C GLN A 759 30.88 -8.95 -41.80
N VAL A 760 29.96 -8.65 -42.70
CA VAL A 760 29.84 -7.36 -43.38
C VAL A 760 28.38 -6.92 -43.35
N SER A 761 28.11 -5.73 -42.82
CA SER A 761 26.78 -5.11 -42.83
C SER A 761 26.71 -4.05 -43.91
N LEU A 762 25.69 -4.10 -44.76
CA LEU A 762 25.48 -3.17 -45.87
C LEU A 762 24.07 -2.57 -45.75
N SER A 763 24.01 -1.26 -45.49
CA SER A 763 22.77 -0.49 -45.54
C SER A 763 22.63 0.24 -46.88
N PHE A 764 21.40 0.40 -47.35
CA PHE A 764 21.07 1.05 -48.61
C PHE A 764 19.71 1.73 -48.54
N THR A 765 19.40 2.59 -49.50
CA THR A 765 18.09 3.25 -49.59
C THR A 765 16.98 2.19 -49.68
N ALA A 766 15.95 2.35 -48.83
CA ALA A 766 14.82 1.44 -48.74
C ALA A 766 14.24 1.09 -50.12
N ALA A 767 14.13 -0.20 -50.42
CA ALA A 767 13.63 -0.69 -51.70
C ALA A 767 12.62 -1.83 -51.50
N GLN A 768 11.62 -1.90 -52.37
CA GLN A 768 10.69 -3.04 -52.39
C GLN A 768 11.40 -4.25 -53.01
N SER A 769 11.48 -5.35 -52.28
CA SER A 769 12.07 -6.60 -52.76
C SER A 769 11.35 -7.79 -52.16
N ARG A 770 11.08 -8.79 -53.00
CA ARG A 770 10.71 -10.14 -52.59
C ARG A 770 11.94 -11.06 -52.65
N TYR A 771 12.82 -10.86 -53.62
CA TYR A 771 14.05 -11.61 -53.80
C TYR A 771 15.26 -10.73 -53.53
N VAL A 772 16.20 -11.22 -52.73
CA VAL A 772 17.49 -10.56 -52.47
C VAL A 772 18.60 -11.49 -52.94
N ARG A 773 19.47 -10.99 -53.81
CA ARG A 773 20.56 -11.75 -54.44
C ARG A 773 21.91 -11.11 -54.13
N ILE A 774 22.88 -11.95 -53.76
CA ILE A 774 24.28 -11.58 -53.64
C ILE A 774 25.04 -12.15 -54.83
N THR A 775 25.69 -11.27 -55.59
CA THR A 775 26.51 -11.67 -56.74
C THR A 775 27.97 -11.43 -56.40
N VAL A 776 28.78 -12.50 -56.37
CA VAL A 776 30.21 -12.50 -56.07
C VAL A 776 31.01 -12.61 -57.37
N THR A 777 31.99 -11.72 -57.55
CA THR A 777 32.86 -11.63 -58.73
C THR A 777 34.33 -11.92 -58.44
N GLY A 778 34.70 -12.06 -57.17
CA GLY A 778 36.03 -12.48 -56.77
C GLY A 778 36.11 -12.74 -55.27
N ASN A 779 37.02 -13.62 -54.85
CA ASN A 779 37.30 -13.97 -53.46
C ASN A 779 38.80 -14.21 -53.31
N THR A 780 39.44 -13.55 -52.34
CA THR A 780 40.90 -13.68 -52.13
C THR A 780 41.29 -14.90 -51.30
N GLY A 781 40.35 -15.51 -50.58
CA GLY A 781 40.62 -16.66 -49.71
C GLY A 781 40.38 -18.02 -50.37
N TRP A 782 39.62 -18.06 -51.47
CA TRP A 782 39.25 -19.29 -52.18
C TRP A 782 38.74 -18.96 -53.60
N PRO A 783 38.88 -19.82 -54.63
CA PRO A 783 38.45 -19.52 -56.00
C PRO A 783 36.93 -19.63 -56.24
N ALA A 784 36.09 -19.53 -55.21
CA ALA A 784 34.62 -19.59 -55.30
C ALA A 784 33.94 -18.53 -54.42
N GLY A 785 32.67 -18.24 -54.68
CA GLY A 785 31.83 -17.43 -53.80
C GLY A 785 31.43 -18.25 -52.58
N GLN A 786 31.53 -17.66 -51.39
CA GLN A 786 31.23 -18.35 -50.14
C GLN A 786 30.42 -17.48 -49.18
N LEU A 787 29.37 -18.02 -48.55
CA LEU A 787 28.60 -17.33 -47.50
C LEU A 787 28.04 -18.33 -46.47
N ALA A 788 28.19 -18.04 -45.19
CA ALA A 788 27.51 -18.74 -44.09
C ALA A 788 26.15 -18.13 -43.75
N ALA A 789 25.96 -16.83 -44.00
CA ALA A 789 24.66 -16.20 -43.81
C ALA A 789 24.41 -15.07 -44.80
N LEU A 790 23.16 -14.99 -45.26
CA LEU A 790 22.54 -13.84 -45.91
C LEU A 790 21.34 -13.42 -45.06
N GLU A 791 21.55 -12.44 -44.19
CA GLU A 791 20.50 -11.88 -43.34
C GLU A 791 19.92 -10.63 -44.01
N VAL A 792 18.60 -10.48 -44.04
CA VAL A 792 17.88 -9.37 -44.71
C VAL A 792 16.98 -8.67 -43.70
N TYR A 793 17.08 -7.35 -43.58
CA TYR A 793 16.31 -6.57 -42.61
C TYR A 793 15.40 -5.54 -43.30
N ALA A 794 14.22 -5.34 -42.72
CA ALA A 794 13.30 -4.28 -43.11
C ALA A 794 13.93 -2.89 -42.90
N SER A 795 13.48 -1.91 -43.70
CA SER A 795 13.85 -0.50 -43.52
C SER A 795 12.97 0.23 -42.51
#